data_AF-A0AAU8HVQ8-F1
#
_entry.id   AF-A0AAU8HVQ8-F1
#
_cell.length_a   1.000
_cell.length_b   1.000
_cell.length_c   1.000
_cell.angle_alpha   90.00
_cell.angle_beta   90.00
_cell.angle_gamma   90.00
#
_symmetry.space_group_name_H-M   'P 1'
#
loop_
_entity.id
_entity.type
_entity.pdbx_description
1 polymer ?
#
loop_
_entity_poly.entity_id
_entity_poly.type
_entity_poly.pdbx_seq_one_letter_code
_entity_poly.pdbx_strand_id
1 'polypeptide(L)'
;MLGLLKFEIKKLCKGKKLLWLLVVVIIATAGIYYQNVSQYSNVRGDTLDEIASYRRSIGIHQNEFIQAREKKGNLDEIQAQQFQHTQDMLRSVQYWYNAVTSGWSTAFYFGEWEELLAYEADFYDDLIKYEEKLGGDPLLHFQGVEKEIAIAKNNWLMEHNFFYEDETYPDSPHLNLVQSSSFLFGLAGILVLIIFFGGRISEEKSEHTWFTIKTQPIRIWKLILAKYFSLSIVIALFIVMVVLTGLFLPAIFSEYEITLSYPQVLTTGDDFTIVTTSVYIARAVVLFCFVAFFALSISLAFDKISQNSFTSTIITSAFIALAYVLTGWLEPLQTVFNPFYHLYYPTLNQLPNLKDILYPVILLLWSGAFVLVAIFIPEKQINFLYQENFKRPFKNGVIRSEIPNLLNFNIFEWRKIRRKGILVKVFAMLFILILFIYSTISQRATEAEKGYIGSLEERIEINTQETIPEAKERMEMELENAHETVYDETKLRWDSRLETLFTRVDKKKAAVEGYNKGNWSHFYDYEIFDLKVTEGGYLRRSARQFSVNAGIAEVKLKKDKDIKPILTPQYRLPNIFDHDETKARTTRSRVGQNGVFTLYHYFERYIYLIPLLFFIVILGGGLSQDRGKKSTINFLMTQPIKRSKLFFGKMLNGQIMIVICCLMFFITAFLVSTISDGIGDWDYPILRYDSEPVVDSPDYTGTRTFVRGWNRGFHFIPISRFLVECTVLFIVIAIFLTATSIVLSLLIKKRVGVFTTTAGIGAGGYAFSQFLGDTAHLSPFIYLNIPKVISGEFATLMNNPKIHLLTGSILLLSLTVILVILGYFVSGKDTKKFKNIKQKLAARI
;
A
#
# COMPACT_ATOMS: atom_id res chain seq x y z
N MET A 1 -14.12 -21.72 -36.89
CA MET A 1 -13.86 -20.77 -35.79
C MET A 1 -13.18 -21.51 -34.61
N LEU A 2 -13.76 -22.62 -34.13
CA LEU A 2 -13.15 -23.53 -33.13
C LEU A 2 -11.67 -23.90 -33.37
N GLY A 3 -11.28 -24.24 -34.61
CA GLY A 3 -9.88 -24.58 -34.92
C GLY A 3 -8.89 -23.42 -34.71
N LEU A 4 -9.31 -22.19 -35.04
CA LEU A 4 -8.53 -20.97 -34.79
C LEU A 4 -8.41 -20.66 -33.30
N LEU A 5 -9.52 -20.80 -32.57
CA LEU A 5 -9.54 -20.63 -31.12
C LEU A 5 -8.60 -21.63 -30.44
N LYS A 6 -8.65 -22.91 -30.83
CA LYS A 6 -7.73 -23.95 -30.33
C LYS A 6 -6.26 -23.60 -30.61
N PHE A 7 -5.96 -23.04 -31.79
CA PHE A 7 -4.62 -22.58 -32.13
C PHE A 7 -4.16 -21.43 -31.22
N GLU A 8 -5.00 -20.41 -31.02
CA GLU A 8 -4.67 -19.28 -30.15
C GLU A 8 -4.48 -19.72 -28.69
N ILE A 9 -5.37 -20.58 -28.15
CA ILE A 9 -5.22 -21.14 -26.79
C ILE A 9 -3.90 -21.92 -26.66
N LYS A 10 -3.55 -22.76 -27.64
CA LYS A 10 -2.28 -23.50 -27.63
C LYS A 10 -1.08 -22.54 -27.62
N LYS A 11 -1.19 -21.40 -28.29
CA LYS A 11 -0.18 -20.33 -28.26
C LYS A 11 -0.10 -19.66 -26.88
N LEU A 12 -1.24 -19.42 -26.21
CA LEU A 12 -1.30 -18.94 -24.82
C LEU A 12 -0.51 -19.84 -23.87
N CYS A 13 -0.82 -21.14 -23.87
CA CYS A 13 -0.21 -22.10 -22.96
C CYS A 13 1.31 -22.24 -23.21
N LYS A 14 1.75 -22.24 -24.47
CA LYS A 14 3.18 -22.30 -24.82
C LYS A 14 3.97 -21.04 -24.44
N GLY A 15 3.31 -19.89 -24.33
CA GLY A 15 3.95 -18.61 -24.04
C GLY A 15 4.47 -18.47 -22.61
N LYS A 16 4.14 -19.39 -21.69
CA LYS A 16 4.43 -19.32 -20.24
C LYS A 16 3.92 -18.07 -19.52
N LYS A 17 3.23 -17.15 -20.21
CA LYS A 17 2.65 -15.92 -19.62
C LYS A 17 1.62 -16.26 -18.54
N LEU A 18 0.88 -17.36 -18.68
CA LEU A 18 -0.05 -17.86 -17.67
C LEU A 18 0.65 -18.27 -16.36
N LEU A 19 1.85 -18.85 -16.44
CA LEU A 19 2.62 -19.20 -15.24
C LEU A 19 3.09 -17.93 -14.51
N TRP A 20 3.49 -16.89 -15.26
CA TRP A 20 3.82 -15.60 -14.67
C TRP A 20 2.61 -14.91 -14.05
N LEU A 21 1.44 -15.01 -14.69
CA LEU A 21 0.19 -14.51 -14.14
C LEU A 21 -0.11 -15.17 -12.79
N LEU A 22 0.00 -16.51 -12.70
CA LEU A 22 -0.17 -17.24 -11.46
C LEU A 22 0.80 -16.77 -10.36
N VAL A 23 2.08 -16.60 -10.69
CA VAL A 23 3.08 -16.10 -9.73
C VAL A 23 2.74 -14.70 -9.22
N VAL A 24 2.29 -13.81 -10.10
CA VAL A 24 1.88 -12.44 -9.70
C VAL A 24 0.66 -12.48 -8.79
N VAL A 25 -0.34 -13.32 -9.11
CA VAL A 25 -1.54 -13.50 -8.27
C VAL A 25 -1.16 -14.04 -6.89
N ILE A 26 -0.32 -15.08 -6.82
CA ILE A 26 0.17 -15.63 -5.55
C ILE A 26 0.90 -14.56 -4.72
N ILE A 27 1.80 -13.78 -5.33
CA ILE A 27 2.54 -12.72 -4.63
C ILE A 27 1.59 -11.64 -4.12
N ALA A 28 0.60 -11.24 -4.91
CA ALA A 28 -0.37 -10.23 -4.51
C ALA A 28 -1.24 -10.71 -3.34
N THR A 29 -1.83 -11.90 -3.45
CA THR A 29 -2.64 -12.50 -2.38
C THR A 29 -1.82 -12.77 -1.12
N ALA A 30 -0.58 -13.26 -1.25
CA ALA A 30 0.31 -13.45 -0.11
C ALA A 30 0.69 -12.11 0.56
N GLY A 31 0.86 -11.05 -0.23
CA GLY A 31 1.11 -9.71 0.27
C GLY A 31 -0.06 -9.15 1.07
N ILE A 32 -1.30 -9.33 0.56
CA ILE A 32 -2.54 -8.95 1.27
C ILE A 32 -2.68 -9.74 2.56
N TYR A 33 -2.55 -11.07 2.50
CA TYR A 33 -2.63 -11.92 3.68
C TYR A 33 -1.58 -11.55 4.74
N TYR A 34 -0.32 -11.37 4.33
CA TYR A 34 0.75 -10.94 5.24
C TYR A 34 0.46 -9.57 5.85
N GLN A 35 -0.07 -8.63 5.06
CA GLN A 35 -0.50 -7.34 5.56
C GLN A 35 -1.56 -7.52 6.65
N ASN A 36 -2.62 -8.29 6.41
CA ASN A 36 -3.69 -8.52 7.38
C ASN A 36 -3.19 -9.16 8.67
N VAL A 37 -2.42 -10.24 8.56
CA VAL A 37 -1.80 -10.92 9.73
C VAL A 37 -0.91 -9.94 10.51
N SER A 38 -0.18 -9.05 9.83
CA SER A 38 0.62 -8.03 10.50
C SER A 38 -0.20 -6.92 11.18
N GLN A 39 -1.46 -6.72 10.77
CA GLN A 39 -2.38 -5.73 11.33
C GLN A 39 -3.30 -6.28 12.43
N TYR A 40 -3.34 -7.60 12.63
CA TYR A 40 -4.28 -8.26 13.54
C TYR A 40 -4.27 -7.70 14.98
N SER A 41 -3.10 -7.27 15.48
CA SER A 41 -3.01 -6.66 16.81
C SER A 41 -3.79 -5.34 16.95
N ASN A 42 -4.04 -4.64 15.84
CA ASN A 42 -4.61 -3.29 15.81
C ASN A 42 -6.12 -3.35 15.98
N VAL A 43 -6.74 -4.33 15.32
CA VAL A 43 -8.16 -4.67 15.39
C VAL A 43 -8.64 -4.75 16.83
N ARG A 44 -7.93 -5.52 17.65
CA ARG A 44 -8.24 -5.68 19.06
C ARG A 44 -8.21 -4.36 19.83
N GLY A 45 -7.32 -3.44 19.45
CA GLY A 45 -7.26 -2.12 20.05
C GLY A 45 -8.48 -1.28 19.68
N ASP A 46 -8.84 -1.27 18.40
CA ASP A 46 -9.95 -0.48 17.87
C ASP A 46 -11.30 -0.98 18.44
N THR A 47 -11.53 -2.31 18.49
CA THR A 47 -12.71 -2.91 19.12
C THR A 47 -12.80 -2.57 20.62
N LEU A 48 -11.67 -2.57 21.34
CA LEU A 48 -11.67 -2.20 22.76
C LEU A 48 -11.96 -0.72 22.98
N ASP A 49 -11.48 0.16 22.09
CA ASP A 49 -11.76 1.59 22.15
C ASP A 49 -13.26 1.87 21.86
N GLU A 50 -13.86 1.11 20.96
CA GLU A 50 -15.30 1.12 20.67
C GLU A 50 -16.13 0.64 21.86
N ILE A 51 -15.87 -0.55 22.40
CA ILE A 51 -16.59 -1.07 23.59
C ILE A 51 -16.46 -0.10 24.78
N ALA A 52 -15.29 0.55 24.93
CA ALA A 52 -15.06 1.54 25.96
C ALA A 52 -15.86 2.84 25.75
N SER A 53 -16.19 3.21 24.51
CA SER A 53 -17.08 4.33 24.20
C SER A 53 -18.51 4.00 24.64
N TYR A 54 -19.00 2.80 24.32
CA TYR A 54 -20.33 2.32 24.73
C TYR A 54 -20.48 2.30 26.24
N ARG A 55 -19.50 1.71 26.94
CA ARG A 55 -19.46 1.70 28.40
C ARG A 55 -19.55 3.09 29.00
N ARG A 56 -18.90 4.08 28.39
CA ARG A 56 -18.93 5.47 28.87
C ARG A 56 -20.31 6.09 28.67
N SER A 57 -20.90 5.93 27.49
CA SER A 57 -22.21 6.47 27.15
C SER A 57 -23.32 5.87 28.05
N ILE A 58 -23.34 4.54 28.23
CA ILE A 58 -24.30 3.90 29.14
C ILE A 58 -24.05 4.32 30.59
N GLY A 59 -22.78 4.45 30.97
CA GLY A 59 -22.37 4.91 32.28
C GLY A 59 -22.94 6.30 32.63
N ILE A 60 -23.03 7.21 31.65
CA ILE A 60 -23.61 8.54 31.83
C ILE A 60 -25.09 8.42 32.21
N HIS A 61 -25.91 7.74 31.39
CA HIS A 61 -27.34 7.55 31.67
C HIS A 61 -27.59 6.82 32.98
N GLN A 62 -26.78 5.82 33.31
CA GLN A 62 -26.90 5.13 34.59
C GLN A 62 -26.74 6.09 35.79
N ASN A 63 -25.80 7.03 35.72
CA ASN A 63 -25.60 8.00 36.79
C ASN A 63 -26.77 8.98 36.92
N GLU A 64 -27.38 9.37 35.81
CA GLU A 64 -28.60 10.22 35.81
C GLU A 64 -29.73 9.57 36.61
N PHE A 65 -29.93 8.25 36.45
CA PHE A 65 -30.91 7.51 37.22
C PHE A 65 -30.52 7.36 38.70
N ILE A 66 -29.24 7.14 39.02
CA ILE A 66 -28.77 7.10 40.42
C ILE A 66 -29.05 8.43 41.10
N GLN A 67 -28.72 9.55 40.44
CA GLN A 67 -28.98 10.90 40.93
C GLN A 67 -30.47 11.17 41.10
N ALA A 68 -31.29 10.79 40.12
CA ALA A 68 -32.75 10.94 40.21
C ALA A 68 -33.33 10.18 41.41
N ARG A 69 -32.80 8.97 41.68
CA ARG A 69 -33.19 8.15 42.83
C ARG A 69 -32.76 8.78 44.15
N GLU A 70 -31.54 9.31 44.24
CA GLU A 70 -31.03 9.99 45.44
C GLU A 70 -31.83 11.27 45.76
N LYS A 71 -32.17 12.06 44.73
CA LYS A 71 -32.94 13.31 44.89
C LYS A 71 -34.42 13.08 45.22
N LYS A 72 -35.07 12.07 44.64
CA LYS A 72 -36.52 11.82 44.78
C LYS A 72 -36.88 10.70 45.76
N GLY A 73 -35.89 9.98 46.28
CA GLY A 73 -36.07 8.81 47.15
C GLY A 73 -36.45 7.52 46.41
N ASN A 74 -37.20 7.61 45.31
CA ASN A 74 -37.54 6.49 44.41
C ASN A 74 -37.60 6.94 42.94
N LEU A 75 -37.38 5.99 42.03
CA LEU A 75 -37.60 6.16 40.59
C LEU A 75 -39.06 5.83 40.24
N ASP A 76 -39.61 6.50 39.22
CA ASP A 76 -40.88 6.10 38.61
C ASP A 76 -40.76 4.70 37.97
N GLU A 77 -41.87 4.01 37.73
CA GLU A 77 -41.88 2.63 37.22
C GLU A 77 -41.10 2.51 35.89
N ILE A 78 -41.32 3.46 34.98
CA ILE A 78 -40.59 3.53 33.70
C ILE A 78 -39.10 3.80 33.93
N GLN A 79 -38.77 4.75 34.81
CA GLN A 79 -37.38 5.11 35.11
C GLN A 79 -36.63 3.98 35.83
N ALA A 80 -37.32 3.20 36.67
CA ALA A 80 -36.75 2.03 37.33
C ALA A 80 -36.44 0.92 36.32
N GLN A 81 -37.32 0.70 35.33
CA GLN A 81 -37.08 -0.24 34.23
C GLN A 81 -35.93 0.24 33.33
N GLN A 82 -35.90 1.53 32.98
CA GLN A 82 -34.79 2.13 32.22
C GLN A 82 -33.46 1.94 32.95
N PHE A 83 -33.42 2.26 34.26
CA PHE A 83 -32.22 2.07 35.08
C PHE A 83 -31.77 0.61 35.10
N GLN A 84 -32.70 -0.34 35.22
CA GLN A 84 -32.37 -1.76 35.16
C GLN A 84 -31.75 -2.15 33.82
N HIS A 85 -32.32 -1.72 32.69
CA HIS A 85 -31.73 -1.99 31.38
C HIS A 85 -30.35 -1.32 31.20
N THR A 86 -30.09 -0.14 31.78
CA THR A 86 -28.73 0.43 31.77
C THR A 86 -27.73 -0.40 32.59
N GLN A 87 -28.16 -1.01 33.70
CA GLN A 87 -27.33 -1.94 34.49
C GLN A 87 -27.02 -3.22 33.70
N ASP A 88 -28.04 -3.78 33.04
CA ASP A 88 -27.89 -4.98 32.24
C ASP A 88 -27.00 -4.71 31.01
N MET A 89 -27.19 -3.60 30.30
CA MET A 89 -26.29 -3.15 29.23
C MET A 89 -24.83 -3.00 29.70
N LEU A 90 -24.58 -2.34 30.83
CA LEU A 90 -23.22 -2.19 31.37
C LEU A 90 -22.60 -3.52 31.75
N ARG A 91 -23.39 -4.45 32.27
CA ARG A 91 -22.96 -5.81 32.58
C ARG A 91 -22.55 -6.54 31.30
N SER A 92 -23.39 -6.51 30.27
CA SER A 92 -23.13 -7.13 28.97
C SER A 92 -21.88 -6.53 28.30
N VAL A 93 -21.75 -5.21 28.27
CA VAL A 93 -20.56 -4.51 27.76
C VAL A 93 -19.30 -4.84 28.57
N GLN A 94 -19.40 -5.00 29.89
CA GLN A 94 -18.25 -5.37 30.72
C GLN A 94 -17.83 -6.83 30.48
N TYR A 95 -18.79 -7.74 30.29
CA TYR A 95 -18.49 -9.12 29.90
C TYR A 95 -17.90 -9.19 28.51
N TRP A 96 -18.45 -8.44 27.55
CA TRP A 96 -17.89 -8.28 26.22
C TRP A 96 -16.46 -7.74 26.25
N TYR A 97 -16.21 -6.64 26.99
CA TYR A 97 -14.88 -6.08 27.18
C TYR A 97 -13.90 -7.09 27.76
N ASN A 98 -14.34 -7.85 28.78
CA ASN A 98 -13.52 -8.88 29.39
C ASN A 98 -13.26 -10.02 28.40
N ALA A 99 -14.25 -10.53 27.68
CA ALA A 99 -14.06 -11.55 26.65
C ALA A 99 -13.04 -11.11 25.58
N VAL A 100 -13.10 -9.86 25.12
CA VAL A 100 -12.13 -9.27 24.18
C VAL A 100 -10.73 -9.10 24.82
N THR A 101 -10.66 -8.85 26.14
CA THR A 101 -9.40 -8.58 26.87
C THR A 101 -8.71 -9.83 27.40
N SER A 102 -9.44 -10.76 28.01
CA SER A 102 -8.91 -12.02 28.55
C SER A 102 -9.05 -13.17 27.57
N GLY A 103 -9.95 -13.08 26.59
CA GLY A 103 -10.35 -14.18 25.72
C GLY A 103 -9.86 -14.08 24.28
N TRP A 104 -9.45 -12.95 23.71
CA TRP A 104 -9.13 -12.94 22.25
C TRP A 104 -8.12 -14.02 21.82
N SER A 105 -7.06 -14.26 22.58
CA SER A 105 -6.15 -15.39 22.31
C SER A 105 -6.72 -16.73 22.78
N THR A 106 -7.47 -16.75 23.88
CA THR A 106 -7.90 -17.94 24.62
C THR A 106 -9.21 -18.50 24.06
N ALA A 107 -10.24 -17.68 23.85
CA ALA A 107 -11.43 -17.97 23.05
C ALA A 107 -11.08 -18.38 21.60
N PHE A 108 -10.02 -17.82 21.01
CA PHE A 108 -9.49 -18.31 19.73
C PHE A 108 -9.01 -19.77 19.81
N TYR A 109 -8.30 -20.15 20.89
CA TYR A 109 -7.82 -21.52 21.10
C TYR A 109 -8.84 -22.49 21.73
N PHE A 110 -9.89 -21.98 22.40
CA PHE A 110 -10.83 -22.78 23.19
C PHE A 110 -12.30 -22.71 22.71
N GLY A 111 -12.62 -21.90 21.70
CA GLY A 111 -13.93 -21.90 21.05
C GLY A 111 -15.05 -21.16 21.80
N GLU A 112 -14.73 -20.30 22.77
CA GLU A 112 -15.69 -19.55 23.60
C GLU A 112 -16.30 -18.31 22.89
N TRP A 113 -16.38 -18.31 21.56
CA TRP A 113 -16.88 -17.16 20.76
C TRP A 113 -18.39 -16.99 20.82
N GLU A 114 -19.13 -18.08 21.06
CA GLU A 114 -20.58 -18.03 21.30
C GLU A 114 -20.89 -17.09 22.48
N GLU A 115 -20.02 -17.03 23.48
CA GLU A 115 -20.19 -16.12 24.63
C GLU A 115 -19.98 -14.65 24.22
N LEU A 116 -19.04 -14.36 23.32
CA LEU A 116 -18.77 -13.00 22.86
C LEU A 116 -19.95 -12.41 22.08
N LEU A 117 -20.48 -13.18 21.12
CA LEU A 117 -21.67 -12.78 20.35
C LEU A 117 -22.93 -12.72 21.23
N ALA A 118 -23.05 -13.59 22.22
CA ALA A 118 -24.12 -13.55 23.20
C ALA A 118 -24.08 -12.27 24.05
N TYR A 119 -22.90 -11.85 24.54
CA TYR A 119 -22.78 -10.59 25.29
C TYR A 119 -23.09 -9.37 24.42
N GLU A 120 -22.69 -9.39 23.15
CA GLU A 120 -23.03 -8.35 22.18
C GLU A 120 -24.55 -8.34 21.88
N ALA A 121 -25.18 -9.51 21.79
CA ALA A 121 -26.62 -9.65 21.56
C ALA A 121 -27.43 -9.17 22.77
N ASP A 122 -27.03 -9.57 23.98
CA ASP A 122 -27.65 -9.13 25.23
C ASP A 122 -27.58 -7.60 25.35
N PHE A 123 -26.45 -7.00 24.99
CA PHE A 123 -26.30 -5.55 24.96
C PHE A 123 -27.30 -4.90 23.99
N TYR A 124 -27.41 -5.39 22.76
CA TYR A 124 -28.35 -4.85 21.78
C TYR A 124 -29.81 -5.05 22.16
N ASP A 125 -30.17 -6.18 22.73
CA ASP A 125 -31.53 -6.46 23.20
C ASP A 125 -31.96 -5.49 24.30
N ASP A 126 -31.07 -5.17 25.24
CA ASP A 126 -31.36 -4.19 26.29
C ASP A 126 -31.35 -2.76 25.77
N LEU A 127 -30.53 -2.46 24.77
CA LEU A 127 -30.54 -1.15 24.10
C LEU A 127 -31.87 -0.89 23.38
N ILE A 128 -32.37 -1.86 22.61
CA ILE A 128 -33.68 -1.76 21.93
C ILE A 128 -34.80 -1.55 22.95
N LYS A 129 -34.80 -2.30 24.06
CA LYS A 129 -35.81 -2.14 25.12
C LYS A 129 -35.73 -0.74 25.77
N TYR A 130 -34.52 -0.24 26.00
CA TYR A 130 -34.29 1.07 26.59
C TYR A 130 -34.79 2.22 25.67
N GLU A 131 -34.40 2.23 24.39
CA GLU A 131 -34.73 3.30 23.46
C GLU A 131 -36.19 3.21 22.95
N GLU A 132 -36.61 2.06 22.43
CA GLU A 132 -37.86 1.95 21.69
C GLU A 132 -39.09 1.69 22.57
N LYS A 133 -38.93 0.91 23.65
CA LYS A 133 -40.07 0.51 24.50
C LYS A 133 -40.26 1.44 25.70
N LEU A 134 -39.17 2.00 26.20
CA LEU A 134 -39.18 2.82 27.41
C LEU A 134 -38.94 4.31 27.11
N GLY A 135 -38.69 4.69 25.86
CA GLY A 135 -38.47 6.08 25.47
C GLY A 135 -37.21 6.70 26.10
N GLY A 136 -36.18 5.89 26.34
CA GLY A 136 -34.88 6.37 26.79
C GLY A 136 -34.19 7.20 25.71
N ASP A 137 -33.39 8.17 26.13
CA ASP A 137 -32.63 9.00 25.20
C ASP A 137 -31.62 8.14 24.42
N PRO A 138 -31.52 8.30 23.10
CA PRO A 138 -30.68 7.44 22.28
C PRO A 138 -29.19 7.63 22.59
N LEU A 139 -28.43 6.53 22.65
CA LEU A 139 -26.99 6.60 22.92
C LEU A 139 -26.29 7.36 21.77
N LEU A 140 -25.54 8.41 22.10
CA LEU A 140 -24.95 9.36 21.13
C LEU A 140 -24.04 8.71 20.07
N HIS A 141 -23.49 7.52 20.36
CA HIS A 141 -22.57 6.79 19.48
C HIS A 141 -23.23 5.65 18.68
N PHE A 142 -24.55 5.46 18.80
CA PHE A 142 -25.23 4.31 18.21
C PHE A 142 -26.60 4.69 17.66
N GLN A 143 -26.62 5.68 16.77
CA GLN A 143 -27.82 6.17 16.12
C GLN A 143 -27.86 5.83 14.64
N GLY A 144 -29.08 5.71 14.11
CA GLY A 144 -29.31 5.48 12.68
C GLY A 144 -28.91 4.08 12.20
N VAL A 145 -28.43 4.03 10.96
CA VAL A 145 -28.34 2.80 10.16
C VAL A 145 -27.18 1.91 10.60
N GLU A 146 -26.12 2.49 11.18
CA GLU A 146 -24.98 1.72 11.69
C GLU A 146 -25.38 0.79 12.85
N LYS A 147 -26.29 1.26 13.73
CA LYS A 147 -26.90 0.45 14.77
C LYS A 147 -27.64 -0.75 14.17
N GLU A 148 -28.52 -0.49 13.21
CA GLU A 148 -29.35 -1.54 12.61
C GLU A 148 -28.50 -2.59 11.88
N ILE A 149 -27.42 -2.16 11.21
CA ILE A 149 -26.44 -3.04 10.59
C ILE A 149 -25.77 -3.94 11.61
N ALA A 150 -25.29 -3.38 12.73
CA ALA A 150 -24.58 -4.13 13.75
C ALA A 150 -25.48 -5.20 14.41
N ILE A 151 -26.72 -4.83 14.75
CA ILE A 151 -27.74 -5.75 15.30
C ILE A 151 -28.04 -6.87 14.29
N ALA A 152 -28.35 -6.52 13.05
CA ALA A 152 -28.69 -7.49 12.01
C ALA A 152 -27.52 -8.45 11.72
N LYS A 153 -26.28 -7.94 11.75
CA LYS A 153 -25.08 -8.75 11.56
C LYS A 153 -24.84 -9.70 12.73
N ASN A 154 -24.95 -9.24 13.97
CA ASN A 154 -24.79 -10.10 15.14
C ASN A 154 -25.85 -11.23 15.14
N ASN A 155 -27.11 -10.89 14.86
CA ASN A 155 -28.18 -11.89 14.71
C ASN A 155 -27.88 -12.92 13.62
N TRP A 156 -27.33 -12.50 12.48
CA TRP A 156 -26.93 -13.42 11.42
C TRP A 156 -25.82 -14.38 11.86
N LEU A 157 -24.80 -13.86 12.55
CA LEU A 157 -23.68 -14.67 13.07
C LEU A 157 -24.18 -15.71 14.08
N MET A 158 -25.07 -15.30 14.99
CA MET A 158 -25.70 -16.19 15.97
C MET A 158 -26.57 -17.27 15.31
N GLU A 159 -27.43 -16.90 14.35
CA GLU A 159 -28.32 -17.84 13.66
C GLU A 159 -27.54 -18.94 12.92
N HIS A 160 -26.38 -18.60 12.35
CA HIS A 160 -25.56 -19.52 11.56
C HIS A 160 -24.40 -20.14 12.33
N ASN A 161 -24.25 -19.83 13.62
CA ASN A 161 -23.13 -20.21 14.48
C ASN A 161 -21.75 -19.90 13.84
N PHE A 162 -21.58 -18.67 13.37
CA PHE A 162 -20.30 -18.18 12.84
C PHE A 162 -19.53 -17.39 13.89
N PHE A 163 -18.21 -17.52 13.87
CA PHE A 163 -17.31 -16.71 14.68
C PHE A 163 -17.32 -15.25 14.21
N TYR A 164 -17.18 -14.30 15.14
CA TYR A 164 -16.89 -12.93 14.73
C TYR A 164 -15.50 -12.84 14.13
N GLU A 165 -15.41 -12.29 12.93
CA GLU A 165 -14.16 -12.03 12.22
C GLU A 165 -14.07 -10.56 11.81
N ASP A 166 -12.87 -9.98 11.91
CA ASP A 166 -12.62 -8.63 11.42
C ASP A 166 -12.53 -8.60 9.89
N GLU A 167 -13.41 -7.82 9.28
CA GLU A 167 -13.48 -7.62 7.83
C GLU A 167 -12.40 -6.66 7.30
N THR A 168 -11.82 -5.84 8.19
CA THR A 168 -10.79 -4.86 7.84
C THR A 168 -9.44 -5.51 7.63
N TYR A 169 -9.05 -6.44 8.52
CA TYR A 169 -7.80 -7.19 8.44
C TYR A 169 -7.99 -8.70 8.66
N PRO A 170 -8.75 -9.37 7.78
CA PRO A 170 -9.10 -10.77 7.92
C PRO A 170 -7.89 -11.69 7.67
N ASP A 171 -7.79 -12.71 8.50
CA ASP A 171 -6.91 -13.87 8.35
C ASP A 171 -7.66 -15.13 7.87
N SER A 172 -9.00 -15.08 7.84
CA SER A 172 -9.83 -16.18 7.34
C SER A 172 -9.78 -16.31 5.80
N PRO A 173 -9.93 -17.54 5.25
CA PRO A 173 -9.90 -17.77 3.81
C PRO A 173 -10.95 -16.98 3.01
N HIS A 174 -12.17 -16.90 3.53
CA HIS A 174 -13.31 -16.35 2.79
C HIS A 174 -13.32 -14.81 2.80
N LEU A 175 -12.94 -14.17 3.91
CA LEU A 175 -12.76 -12.71 3.95
C LEU A 175 -11.47 -12.26 3.26
N ASN A 176 -10.38 -13.03 3.35
CA ASN A 176 -9.19 -12.72 2.54
C ASN A 176 -9.45 -12.91 1.03
N LEU A 177 -10.37 -13.80 0.64
CA LEU A 177 -10.87 -13.86 -0.73
C LEU A 177 -11.61 -12.58 -1.10
N VAL A 178 -12.47 -12.04 -0.23
CA VAL A 178 -13.13 -10.73 -0.44
C VAL A 178 -12.09 -9.65 -0.69
N GLN A 179 -11.07 -9.52 0.16
CA GLN A 179 -10.02 -8.51 -0.03
C GLN A 179 -9.11 -8.76 -1.23
N SER A 180 -8.76 -10.02 -1.51
CA SER A 180 -7.99 -10.35 -2.71
C SER A 180 -8.78 -10.05 -3.97
N SER A 181 -10.08 -10.34 -3.96
CA SER A 181 -11.00 -10.00 -5.05
C SER A 181 -11.16 -8.48 -5.16
N SER A 182 -11.18 -7.74 -4.05
CA SER A 182 -11.32 -6.29 -4.08
C SER A 182 -10.17 -5.60 -4.81
N PHE A 183 -8.96 -6.10 -4.56
CA PHE A 183 -7.77 -5.61 -5.21
C PHE A 183 -7.62 -6.14 -6.65
N LEU A 184 -7.71 -7.46 -6.84
CA LEU A 184 -7.40 -8.13 -8.11
C LEU A 184 -8.56 -8.13 -9.11
N PHE A 185 -9.81 -7.95 -8.69
CA PHE A 185 -10.96 -7.69 -9.57
C PHE A 185 -11.22 -6.20 -9.79
N GLY A 186 -10.28 -5.34 -9.37
CA GLY A 186 -10.28 -3.92 -9.69
C GLY A 186 -9.33 -3.55 -10.84
N LEU A 187 -8.93 -2.26 -10.87
CA LEU A 187 -7.99 -1.71 -11.85
C LEU A 187 -6.65 -2.46 -11.88
N ALA A 188 -6.15 -2.92 -10.72
CA ALA A 188 -4.88 -3.62 -10.62
C ALA A 188 -4.87 -4.92 -11.46
N GLY A 189 -5.90 -5.75 -11.35
CA GLY A 189 -6.02 -6.97 -12.16
C GLY A 189 -6.15 -6.69 -13.66
N ILE A 190 -6.90 -5.65 -14.03
CA ILE A 190 -7.02 -5.23 -15.44
C ILE A 190 -5.67 -4.80 -16.01
N LEU A 191 -4.91 -4.01 -15.27
CA LEU A 191 -3.57 -3.61 -15.67
C LEU A 191 -2.64 -4.81 -15.80
N VAL A 192 -2.69 -5.77 -14.86
CA VAL A 192 -1.93 -7.03 -14.96
C VAL A 192 -2.32 -7.80 -16.23
N LEU A 193 -3.61 -7.96 -16.51
CA LEU A 193 -4.09 -8.64 -17.73
C LEU A 193 -3.62 -7.93 -18.99
N ILE A 194 -3.66 -6.59 -19.04
CA ILE A 194 -3.17 -5.80 -20.18
C ILE A 194 -1.65 -5.93 -20.31
N ILE A 195 -0.89 -5.89 -19.23
CA ILE A 195 0.58 -6.01 -19.27
C ILE A 195 1.00 -7.34 -19.88
N PHE A 196 0.35 -8.45 -19.51
CA PHE A 196 0.71 -9.77 -20.02
C PHE A 196 0.06 -10.09 -21.38
N PHE A 197 -1.17 -9.62 -21.62
CA PHE A 197 -1.99 -10.07 -22.74
C PHE A 197 -2.49 -8.94 -23.66
N GLY A 198 -2.41 -7.68 -23.27
CA GLY A 198 -2.88 -6.49 -23.99
C GLY A 198 -1.94 -6.00 -25.11
N GLY A 199 -1.52 -6.93 -25.96
CA GLY A 199 -0.49 -6.69 -26.97
C GLY A 199 -0.40 -7.78 -28.04
N ARG A 200 -1.45 -8.58 -28.25
CA ARG A 200 -1.39 -9.81 -29.05
C ARG A 200 -1.16 -9.60 -30.52
N ILE A 201 -1.90 -8.70 -31.14
CA ILE A 201 -1.79 -8.47 -32.58
C ILE A 201 -0.49 -7.71 -32.86
N SER A 202 -0.17 -6.74 -32.01
CA SER A 202 1.06 -5.97 -32.08
C SER A 202 2.31 -6.81 -31.77
N GLU A 203 2.22 -7.85 -30.94
CA GLU A 203 3.29 -8.83 -30.73
C GLU A 203 3.58 -9.60 -32.03
N GLU A 204 2.54 -10.06 -32.73
CA GLU A 204 2.69 -10.74 -34.03
C GLU A 204 3.27 -9.84 -35.13
N LYS A 205 2.88 -8.55 -35.14
CA LYS A 205 3.48 -7.55 -36.02
C LYS A 205 4.97 -7.38 -35.71
N SER A 206 5.32 -7.26 -34.42
CA SER A 206 6.71 -7.09 -33.98
C SER A 206 7.60 -8.32 -34.24
N GLU A 207 7.00 -9.52 -34.26
CA GLU A 207 7.65 -10.78 -34.60
C GLU A 207 7.62 -11.08 -36.12
N HIS A 208 7.01 -10.21 -36.95
CA HIS A 208 6.79 -10.38 -38.39
C HIS A 208 5.98 -11.63 -38.79
N THR A 209 5.28 -12.25 -37.84
CA THR A 209 4.41 -13.41 -38.12
C THR A 209 3.03 -13.00 -38.64
N TRP A 210 2.65 -11.73 -38.41
CA TRP A 210 1.39 -11.16 -38.87
C TRP A 210 1.16 -11.29 -40.39
N PHE A 211 2.21 -11.10 -41.20
CA PHE A 211 2.10 -11.24 -42.65
C PHE A 211 1.82 -12.68 -43.07
N THR A 212 2.47 -13.66 -42.45
CA THR A 212 2.21 -15.08 -42.71
C THR A 212 0.78 -15.46 -42.36
N ILE A 213 0.28 -14.96 -41.23
CA ILE A 213 -1.11 -15.18 -40.81
C ILE A 213 -2.08 -14.59 -41.84
N LYS A 214 -1.79 -13.40 -42.38
CA LYS A 214 -2.60 -12.75 -43.42
C LYS A 214 -2.63 -13.48 -44.75
N THR A 215 -1.57 -14.22 -45.10
CA THR A 215 -1.56 -15.01 -46.34
C THR A 215 -2.46 -16.25 -46.26
N GLN A 216 -2.91 -16.63 -45.07
CA GLN A 216 -3.86 -17.73 -44.92
C GLN A 216 -5.24 -17.30 -45.41
N PRO A 217 -6.06 -18.22 -45.95
CA PRO A 217 -7.42 -17.94 -46.44
C PRO A 217 -8.42 -17.73 -45.28
N ILE A 218 -8.10 -16.82 -44.35
CA ILE A 218 -8.83 -16.56 -43.12
C ILE A 218 -9.21 -15.08 -43.10
N ARG A 219 -10.51 -14.81 -43.02
CA ARG A 219 -11.01 -13.44 -42.93
C ARG A 219 -10.51 -12.78 -41.63
N ILE A 220 -10.08 -11.51 -41.71
CA ILE A 220 -9.48 -10.77 -40.58
C ILE A 220 -10.41 -10.71 -39.36
N TRP A 221 -11.72 -10.53 -39.56
CA TRP A 221 -12.68 -10.48 -38.45
C TRP A 221 -12.74 -11.80 -37.67
N LYS A 222 -12.61 -12.97 -38.34
CA LYS A 222 -12.56 -14.28 -37.68
C LYS A 222 -11.32 -14.40 -36.81
N LEU A 223 -10.22 -13.79 -37.22
CA LEU A 223 -8.96 -13.79 -36.48
C LEU A 223 -9.04 -12.89 -35.25
N ILE A 224 -9.58 -11.67 -35.40
CA ILE A 224 -9.78 -10.75 -34.26
C ILE A 224 -10.73 -11.38 -33.23
N LEU A 225 -11.85 -11.95 -33.67
CA LEU A 225 -12.77 -12.66 -32.77
C LEU A 225 -12.09 -13.86 -32.10
N ALA A 226 -11.31 -14.68 -32.81
CA ALA A 226 -10.60 -15.79 -32.21
C ALA A 226 -9.63 -15.34 -31.12
N LYS A 227 -8.94 -14.20 -31.32
CA LYS A 227 -8.07 -13.59 -30.31
C LYS A 227 -8.89 -13.05 -29.12
N TYR A 228 -9.98 -12.35 -29.38
CA TYR A 228 -10.88 -11.85 -28.33
C TYR A 228 -11.42 -12.99 -27.45
N PHE A 229 -11.96 -14.07 -28.04
CA PHE A 229 -12.40 -15.24 -27.28
C PHE A 229 -11.26 -15.95 -26.55
N SER A 230 -10.05 -16.00 -27.12
CA SER A 230 -8.89 -16.54 -26.42
C SER A 230 -8.54 -15.71 -25.17
N LEU A 231 -8.71 -14.39 -25.23
CA LEU A 231 -8.53 -13.49 -24.10
C LEU A 231 -9.65 -13.66 -23.05
N SER A 232 -10.89 -13.94 -23.47
CA SER A 232 -11.98 -14.28 -22.54
C SER A 232 -11.67 -15.54 -21.71
N ILE A 233 -11.03 -16.54 -22.32
CA ILE A 233 -10.57 -17.74 -21.59
C ILE A 233 -9.46 -17.38 -20.60
N VAL A 234 -8.57 -16.44 -20.94
CA VAL A 234 -7.56 -15.94 -19.98
C VAL A 234 -8.21 -15.26 -18.79
N ILE A 235 -9.27 -14.47 -18.99
CA ILE A 235 -10.03 -13.84 -17.91
C ILE A 235 -10.62 -14.92 -16.99
N ALA A 236 -11.28 -15.94 -17.55
CA ALA A 236 -11.81 -17.05 -16.75
C ALA A 236 -10.73 -17.77 -15.93
N LEU A 237 -9.57 -18.04 -16.54
CA LEU A 237 -8.42 -18.63 -15.83
C LEU A 237 -7.88 -17.71 -14.75
N PHE A 238 -7.81 -16.40 -14.99
CA PHE A 238 -7.38 -15.43 -13.99
C PHE A 238 -8.32 -15.41 -12.78
N ILE A 239 -9.63 -15.40 -13.01
CA ILE A 239 -10.63 -15.44 -11.93
C ILE A 239 -10.46 -16.71 -11.11
N VAL A 240 -10.33 -17.87 -11.76
CA VAL A 240 -10.07 -19.15 -11.08
C VAL A 240 -8.77 -19.08 -10.27
N MET A 241 -7.69 -18.50 -10.81
CA MET A 241 -6.44 -18.32 -10.07
C MET A 241 -6.65 -17.48 -8.81
N VAL A 242 -7.32 -16.32 -8.92
CA VAL A 242 -7.58 -15.41 -7.80
C VAL A 242 -8.43 -16.09 -6.72
N VAL A 243 -9.50 -16.78 -7.12
CA VAL A 243 -10.38 -17.49 -6.18
C VAL A 243 -9.63 -18.61 -5.47
N LEU A 244 -8.87 -19.43 -6.22
CA LEU A 244 -8.09 -20.51 -5.63
C LEU A 244 -7.00 -19.97 -4.70
N THR A 245 -6.20 -18.98 -5.10
CA THR A 245 -5.15 -18.46 -4.23
C THR A 245 -5.72 -17.71 -3.03
N GLY A 246 -6.82 -16.97 -3.20
CA GLY A 246 -7.51 -16.25 -2.13
C GLY A 246 -8.00 -17.16 -1.02
N LEU A 247 -8.48 -18.36 -1.37
CA LEU A 247 -8.94 -19.38 -0.42
C LEU A 247 -7.80 -20.26 0.11
N PHE A 248 -6.99 -20.84 -0.77
CA PHE A 248 -5.98 -21.83 -0.38
C PHE A 248 -4.81 -21.23 0.39
N LEU A 249 -4.41 -19.99 0.10
CA LEU A 249 -3.23 -19.42 0.74
C LEU A 249 -3.47 -19.17 2.23
N PRO A 250 -4.56 -18.49 2.67
CA PRO A 250 -4.90 -18.41 4.09
C PRO A 250 -5.18 -19.78 4.68
N ALA A 251 -5.93 -20.66 4.01
CA ALA A 251 -6.26 -21.98 4.57
C ALA A 251 -5.04 -22.89 4.88
N ILE A 252 -3.86 -22.59 4.33
CA ILE A 252 -2.61 -23.28 4.67
C ILE A 252 -1.98 -22.73 5.96
N PHE A 253 -2.18 -21.44 6.24
CA PHE A 253 -1.52 -20.71 7.31
C PHE A 253 -2.43 -20.32 8.47
N SER A 254 -3.75 -20.36 8.27
CA SER A 254 -4.76 -20.05 9.27
C SER A 254 -5.56 -21.29 9.63
N GLU A 255 -6.12 -21.28 10.84
CA GLU A 255 -6.89 -22.40 11.40
C GLU A 255 -8.39 -22.32 11.06
N TYR A 256 -8.81 -21.28 10.35
CA TYR A 256 -10.22 -21.05 10.00
C TYR A 256 -10.74 -22.01 8.93
N GLU A 257 -11.99 -22.44 9.11
CA GLU A 257 -12.74 -23.14 8.10
C GLU A 257 -13.19 -22.20 6.96
N ILE A 258 -13.46 -22.78 5.78
CA ILE A 258 -13.89 -22.01 4.62
C ILE A 258 -15.41 -21.80 4.68
N THR A 259 -15.83 -20.61 5.13
CA THR A 259 -17.24 -20.26 5.31
C THR A 259 -17.73 -19.24 4.27
N LEU A 260 -18.24 -19.71 3.12
CA LEU A 260 -18.72 -18.82 2.05
C LEU A 260 -20.11 -18.18 2.33
N SER A 261 -20.73 -18.54 3.45
CA SER A 261 -22.00 -18.02 3.95
C SER A 261 -21.84 -16.84 4.91
N TYR A 262 -20.61 -16.40 5.18
CA TYR A 262 -20.34 -15.30 6.11
C TYR A 262 -21.03 -14.00 5.63
N PRO A 263 -21.62 -13.20 6.53
CA PRO A 263 -22.38 -12.01 6.17
C PRO A 263 -21.48 -10.91 5.59
N GLN A 264 -21.95 -10.23 4.54
CA GLN A 264 -21.34 -9.05 3.93
C GLN A 264 -22.39 -7.97 3.82
N VAL A 265 -22.10 -6.77 4.34
CA VAL A 265 -23.06 -5.67 4.38
C VAL A 265 -22.96 -4.84 3.11
N LEU A 266 -24.10 -4.59 2.46
CA LEU A 266 -24.25 -3.68 1.33
C LEU A 266 -25.09 -2.47 1.76
N THR A 267 -24.61 -1.26 1.51
CA THR A 267 -25.24 -0.01 1.96
C THR A 267 -25.48 0.95 0.79
N THR A 268 -26.65 1.63 0.77
CA THR A 268 -26.91 2.76 -0.14
C THR A 268 -27.70 3.84 0.59
N GLY A 269 -27.03 4.93 0.97
CA GLY A 269 -27.64 5.96 1.80
C GLY A 269 -28.02 5.35 3.15
N ASP A 270 -29.29 5.42 3.51
CA ASP A 270 -29.78 4.92 4.79
C ASP A 270 -30.29 3.47 4.74
N ASP A 271 -30.32 2.83 3.57
CA ASP A 271 -30.77 1.44 3.45
C ASP A 271 -29.58 0.46 3.43
N PHE A 272 -29.76 -0.72 4.02
CA PHE A 272 -28.77 -1.81 3.98
C PHE A 272 -29.37 -3.19 3.74
N THR A 273 -28.55 -4.11 3.23
CA THR A 273 -28.88 -5.55 3.16
C THR A 273 -27.65 -6.38 3.46
N ILE A 274 -27.86 -7.54 4.07
CA ILE A 274 -26.81 -8.52 4.32
C ILE A 274 -26.88 -9.60 3.24
N VAL A 275 -25.76 -9.85 2.57
CA VAL A 275 -25.61 -10.92 1.59
C VAL A 275 -24.49 -11.86 2.02
N THR A 276 -24.51 -13.11 1.55
CA THR A 276 -23.41 -14.03 1.83
C THR A 276 -22.15 -13.68 1.03
N THR A 277 -20.98 -14.05 1.54
CA THR A 277 -19.70 -13.93 0.81
C THR A 277 -19.76 -14.55 -0.58
N SER A 278 -20.45 -15.68 -0.75
CA SER A 278 -20.62 -16.33 -2.05
C SER A 278 -21.33 -15.44 -3.08
N VAL A 279 -22.40 -14.74 -2.67
CA VAL A 279 -23.16 -13.81 -3.52
C VAL A 279 -22.31 -12.57 -3.82
N TYR A 280 -21.61 -12.05 -2.82
CA TYR A 280 -20.69 -10.92 -2.99
C TYR A 280 -19.60 -11.22 -4.04
N ILE A 281 -18.91 -12.36 -3.90
CA ILE A 281 -17.87 -12.80 -4.83
C ILE A 281 -18.45 -13.08 -6.22
N ALA A 282 -19.64 -13.68 -6.32
CA ALA A 282 -20.30 -13.90 -7.61
C ALA A 282 -20.57 -12.57 -8.32
N ARG A 283 -21.07 -11.55 -7.61
CA ARG A 283 -21.27 -10.20 -8.14
C ARG A 283 -19.95 -9.58 -8.62
N ALA A 284 -18.89 -9.66 -7.80
CA ALA A 284 -17.56 -9.18 -8.16
C ALA A 284 -17.00 -9.87 -9.41
N VAL A 285 -17.15 -11.18 -9.52
CA VAL A 285 -16.73 -11.97 -10.69
C VAL A 285 -17.48 -11.54 -11.95
N VAL A 286 -18.80 -11.41 -11.87
CA VAL A 286 -19.64 -10.99 -13.01
C VAL A 286 -19.20 -9.62 -13.49
N LEU A 287 -19.17 -8.62 -12.61
CA LEU A 287 -18.79 -7.26 -12.97
C LEU A 287 -17.37 -7.20 -13.55
N PHE A 288 -16.40 -7.86 -12.90
CA PHE A 288 -15.03 -7.92 -13.40
C PHE A 288 -14.91 -8.55 -14.78
N CYS A 289 -15.67 -9.62 -15.07
CA CYS A 289 -15.66 -10.23 -16.40
C CYS A 289 -15.98 -9.20 -17.49
N PHE A 290 -17.05 -8.42 -17.30
CA PHE A 290 -17.49 -7.43 -18.29
C PHE A 290 -16.53 -6.25 -18.40
N VAL A 291 -15.99 -5.76 -17.28
CA VAL A 291 -14.98 -4.69 -17.31
C VAL A 291 -13.69 -5.19 -17.99
N ALA A 292 -13.26 -6.42 -17.73
CA ALA A 292 -12.09 -7.01 -18.38
C ALA A 292 -12.31 -7.25 -19.88
N PHE A 293 -13.51 -7.66 -20.30
CA PHE A 293 -13.89 -7.74 -21.72
C PHE A 293 -13.81 -6.38 -22.41
N PHE A 294 -14.34 -5.34 -21.76
CA PHE A 294 -14.22 -3.97 -22.25
C PHE A 294 -12.76 -3.52 -22.35
N ALA A 295 -11.96 -3.66 -21.29
CA ALA A 295 -10.56 -3.27 -21.27
C ALA A 295 -9.71 -4.00 -22.34
N LEU A 296 -9.91 -5.30 -22.52
CA LEU A 296 -9.20 -6.08 -23.54
C LEU A 296 -9.68 -5.75 -24.97
N SER A 297 -10.93 -5.34 -25.16
CA SER A 297 -11.41 -4.85 -26.46
C SER A 297 -10.74 -3.54 -26.87
N ILE A 298 -10.55 -2.60 -25.94
CA ILE A 298 -9.77 -1.37 -26.15
C ILE A 298 -8.33 -1.74 -26.51
N SER A 299 -7.75 -2.69 -25.77
CA SER A 299 -6.40 -3.16 -26.05
C SER A 299 -6.25 -3.71 -27.46
N LEU A 300 -7.21 -4.50 -27.94
CA LEU A 300 -7.24 -5.01 -29.32
C LEU A 300 -7.36 -3.89 -30.36
N ALA A 301 -8.13 -2.83 -30.07
CA ALA A 301 -8.24 -1.67 -30.95
C ALA A 301 -6.89 -0.93 -31.06
N PHE A 302 -6.22 -0.63 -29.94
CA PHE A 302 -4.88 -0.01 -29.96
C PHE A 302 -3.82 -0.90 -30.60
N ASP A 303 -3.94 -2.21 -30.42
CA ASP A 303 -3.10 -3.22 -31.05
C ASP A 303 -3.15 -3.20 -32.58
N LYS A 304 -4.32 -2.86 -33.13
CA LYS A 304 -4.51 -2.72 -34.57
C LYS A 304 -3.76 -1.51 -35.13
N ILE A 305 -3.63 -0.44 -34.33
CA ILE A 305 -2.96 0.82 -34.70
C ILE A 305 -1.45 0.75 -34.38
N SER A 306 -1.04 0.06 -33.32
CA SER A 306 0.36 -0.02 -32.91
C SER A 306 1.14 -1.07 -33.71
N GLN A 307 2.40 -0.77 -34.00
CA GLN A 307 3.35 -1.78 -34.51
C GLN A 307 4.00 -2.60 -33.38
N ASN A 308 4.10 -2.04 -32.17
CA ASN A 308 4.88 -2.60 -31.07
C ASN A 308 3.96 -2.99 -29.91
N SER A 309 4.05 -4.24 -29.46
CA SER A 309 3.24 -4.74 -28.33
C SER A 309 3.39 -3.90 -27.09
N PHE A 310 4.62 -3.57 -26.73
CA PHE A 310 4.89 -2.76 -25.57
C PHE A 310 4.25 -1.36 -25.65
N THR A 311 4.30 -0.73 -26.83
CA THR A 311 3.68 0.60 -27.03
C THR A 311 2.15 0.50 -26.92
N SER A 312 1.55 -0.54 -27.49
CA SER A 312 0.12 -0.78 -27.39
C SER A 312 -0.33 -0.97 -25.94
N THR A 313 0.39 -1.83 -25.22
CA THR A 313 0.15 -2.11 -23.80
C THR A 313 0.24 -0.83 -22.96
N ILE A 314 1.30 -0.02 -23.11
CA ILE A 314 1.43 1.25 -22.37
C ILE A 314 0.29 2.20 -22.69
N ILE A 315 -0.03 2.41 -23.96
CA ILE A 315 -1.09 3.37 -24.35
C ILE A 315 -2.43 2.91 -23.78
N THR A 316 -2.72 1.61 -23.87
CA THR A 316 -3.94 1.03 -23.30
C THR A 316 -4.00 1.23 -21.79
N SER A 317 -2.92 0.88 -21.07
CA SER A 317 -2.84 1.06 -19.62
C SER A 317 -2.95 2.53 -19.20
N ALA A 318 -2.27 3.44 -19.92
CA ALA A 318 -2.32 4.88 -19.67
C ALA A 318 -3.74 5.42 -19.89
N PHE A 319 -4.39 5.01 -20.97
CA PHE A 319 -5.74 5.44 -21.31
C PHE A 319 -6.75 4.99 -20.25
N ILE A 320 -6.70 3.73 -19.83
CA ILE A 320 -7.58 3.20 -18.78
C ILE A 320 -7.31 3.86 -17.43
N ALA A 321 -6.04 4.03 -17.04
CA ALA A 321 -5.69 4.69 -15.79
C ALA A 321 -6.11 6.16 -15.76
N LEU A 322 -5.89 6.89 -16.87
CA LEU A 322 -6.32 8.28 -16.99
C LEU A 322 -7.84 8.40 -16.95
N ALA A 323 -8.55 7.55 -17.69
CA ALA A 323 -10.01 7.55 -17.70
C ALA A 323 -10.60 7.19 -16.33
N TYR A 324 -9.97 6.27 -15.59
CA TYR A 324 -10.30 5.96 -14.20
C TYR A 324 -10.18 7.19 -13.29
N VAL A 325 -9.02 7.87 -13.33
CA VAL A 325 -8.77 9.08 -12.51
C VAL A 325 -9.76 10.20 -12.87
N LEU A 326 -9.95 10.48 -14.16
CA LEU A 326 -10.88 11.50 -14.61
C LEU A 326 -12.33 11.22 -14.20
N THR A 327 -12.73 9.94 -14.21
CA THR A 327 -14.07 9.52 -13.76
C THR A 327 -14.25 9.74 -12.25
N GLY A 328 -13.20 9.50 -11.45
CA GLY A 328 -13.22 9.79 -10.02
C GLY A 328 -13.32 11.29 -9.71
N TRP A 329 -12.66 12.14 -10.50
CA TRP A 329 -12.61 13.59 -10.27
C TRP A 329 -13.84 14.36 -10.74
N LEU A 330 -14.52 13.87 -11.78
CA LEU A 330 -15.65 14.57 -12.39
C LEU A 330 -16.95 13.84 -12.05
N GLU A 331 -17.73 14.39 -11.12
CA GLU A 331 -19.04 13.88 -10.72
C GLU A 331 -19.97 13.59 -11.93
N PRO A 332 -20.02 14.42 -13.01
CA PRO A 332 -20.84 14.11 -14.19
C PRO A 332 -20.43 12.83 -14.94
N LEU A 333 -19.21 12.34 -14.73
CA LEU A 333 -18.72 11.08 -15.32
C LEU A 333 -19.08 9.85 -14.48
N GLN A 334 -19.59 10.02 -13.26
CA GLN A 334 -19.95 8.93 -12.34
C GLN A 334 -21.35 8.36 -12.66
N THR A 335 -21.54 7.95 -13.92
CA THR A 335 -22.83 7.45 -14.41
C THR A 335 -22.71 6.03 -14.96
N VAL A 336 -23.86 5.32 -14.98
CA VAL A 336 -24.01 3.96 -15.52
C VAL A 336 -23.54 3.83 -16.97
N PHE A 337 -23.60 4.92 -17.74
CA PHE A 337 -23.19 4.93 -19.15
C PHE A 337 -21.67 5.05 -19.34
N ASN A 338 -20.94 5.49 -18.32
CA ASN A 338 -19.49 5.58 -18.37
C ASN A 338 -18.87 4.23 -18.00
N PRO A 339 -18.23 3.51 -18.95
CA PRO A 339 -17.68 2.19 -18.69
C PRO A 339 -16.49 2.21 -17.71
N PHE A 340 -15.89 3.37 -17.45
CA PHE A 340 -14.78 3.51 -16.50
C PHE A 340 -15.25 3.66 -15.05
N TYR A 341 -16.53 3.92 -14.79
CA TYR A 341 -17.07 4.07 -13.44
C TYR A 341 -16.95 2.78 -12.61
N HIS A 342 -17.09 1.60 -13.21
CA HIS A 342 -16.96 0.31 -12.51
C HIS A 342 -15.53 -0.15 -12.23
N LEU A 343 -14.54 0.57 -12.75
CA LEU A 343 -13.18 0.40 -12.24
C LEU A 343 -13.10 0.89 -10.77
N TYR A 344 -14.10 1.65 -10.31
CA TYR A 344 -14.26 2.12 -8.94
C TYR A 344 -14.95 1.05 -8.07
N TYR A 345 -14.17 0.48 -7.15
CA TYR A 345 -14.58 -0.60 -6.26
C TYR A 345 -15.82 -0.31 -5.36
N PRO A 346 -16.08 0.92 -4.88
CA PRO A 346 -17.24 1.22 -4.03
C PRO A 346 -18.60 0.84 -4.62
N THR A 347 -18.69 0.68 -5.95
CA THR A 347 -19.91 0.17 -6.61
C THR A 347 -20.30 -1.25 -6.17
N LEU A 348 -19.35 -2.06 -5.68
CA LEU A 348 -19.62 -3.40 -5.15
C LEU A 348 -20.24 -3.41 -3.75
N ASN A 349 -20.09 -2.32 -3.00
CA ASN A 349 -20.64 -2.19 -1.64
C ASN A 349 -22.03 -1.56 -1.64
N GLN A 350 -22.54 -1.12 -2.80
CA GLN A 350 -23.86 -0.55 -2.96
C GLN A 350 -24.95 -1.62 -3.07
N LEU A 351 -26.15 -1.32 -2.58
CA LEU A 351 -27.33 -2.19 -2.69
C LEU A 351 -27.59 -2.64 -4.14
N PRO A 352 -27.96 -3.91 -4.37
CA PRO A 352 -28.32 -4.39 -5.70
C PRO A 352 -29.56 -3.65 -6.21
N ASN A 353 -29.42 -2.87 -7.28
CA ASN A 353 -30.55 -2.17 -7.92
C ASN A 353 -30.88 -2.84 -9.27
N LEU A 354 -32.07 -2.63 -9.82
CA LEU A 354 -32.40 -3.00 -11.21
C LEU A 354 -31.39 -2.41 -12.23
N LYS A 355 -30.77 -1.28 -11.89
CA LYS A 355 -29.66 -0.69 -12.66
C LYS A 355 -28.42 -1.59 -12.72
N ASP A 356 -28.26 -2.54 -11.80
CA ASP A 356 -27.12 -3.45 -11.76
C ASP A 356 -27.00 -4.30 -13.02
N ILE A 357 -28.14 -4.65 -13.63
CA ILE A 357 -28.20 -5.42 -14.88
C ILE A 357 -27.87 -4.54 -16.10
N LEU A 358 -28.13 -3.24 -16.04
CA LEU A 358 -27.81 -2.32 -17.14
C LEU A 358 -26.29 -2.19 -17.33
N TYR A 359 -25.51 -2.29 -16.27
CA TYR A 359 -24.05 -2.18 -16.33
C TYR A 359 -23.36 -3.23 -17.20
N PRO A 360 -23.51 -4.56 -16.95
CA PRO A 360 -22.88 -5.58 -17.78
C PRO A 360 -23.36 -5.49 -19.22
N VAL A 361 -24.61 -5.09 -19.45
CA VAL A 361 -25.15 -4.85 -20.80
C VAL A 361 -24.42 -3.68 -21.48
N ILE A 362 -24.29 -2.53 -20.83
CA ILE A 362 -23.59 -1.35 -21.37
C ILE A 362 -22.10 -1.67 -21.63
N LEU A 363 -21.42 -2.35 -20.71
CA LEU A 363 -20.03 -2.78 -20.88
C LEU A 363 -19.86 -3.76 -22.04
N LEU A 364 -20.80 -4.69 -22.22
CA LEU A 364 -20.80 -5.61 -23.35
C LEU A 364 -21.05 -4.88 -24.67
N LEU A 365 -21.95 -3.88 -24.70
CA LEU A 365 -22.17 -3.03 -25.86
C LEU A 365 -20.90 -2.23 -26.23
N TRP A 366 -20.27 -1.60 -25.25
CA TRP A 366 -18.99 -0.90 -25.46
C TRP A 366 -17.89 -1.85 -25.92
N SER A 367 -17.78 -3.03 -25.31
CA SER A 367 -16.81 -4.05 -25.72
C SER A 367 -17.05 -4.49 -27.17
N GLY A 368 -18.31 -4.75 -27.53
CA GLY A 368 -18.71 -5.05 -28.90
C GLY A 368 -18.35 -3.93 -29.88
N ALA A 369 -18.64 -2.67 -29.50
CA ALA A 369 -18.28 -1.49 -30.29
C ALA A 369 -16.75 -1.40 -30.52
N PHE A 370 -15.93 -1.58 -29.48
CA PHE A 370 -14.48 -1.56 -29.62
C PHE A 370 -13.92 -2.74 -30.41
N VAL A 371 -14.54 -3.93 -30.33
CA VAL A 371 -14.19 -5.06 -31.22
C VAL A 371 -14.54 -4.73 -32.67
N LEU A 372 -15.70 -4.12 -32.95
CA LEU A 372 -16.06 -3.66 -34.29
C LEU A 372 -15.07 -2.61 -34.79
N VAL A 373 -14.71 -1.64 -33.95
CA VAL A 373 -13.66 -0.66 -34.22
C VAL A 373 -12.34 -1.35 -34.56
N ALA A 374 -11.92 -2.37 -33.79
CA ALA A 374 -10.70 -3.13 -34.09
C ALA A 374 -10.76 -3.90 -35.43
N ILE A 375 -11.96 -4.32 -35.86
CA ILE A 375 -12.20 -4.99 -37.15
C ILE A 375 -12.11 -4.01 -38.30
N PHE A 376 -12.74 -2.83 -38.17
CA PHE A 376 -12.88 -1.86 -39.27
C PHE A 376 -11.75 -0.82 -39.34
N ILE A 377 -11.02 -0.58 -38.25
CA ILE A 377 -9.89 0.36 -38.27
C ILE A 377 -8.85 -0.11 -39.29
N PRO A 378 -8.47 0.76 -40.25
CA PRO A 378 -7.40 0.43 -41.18
C PRO A 378 -6.09 0.26 -40.41
N GLU A 379 -5.29 -0.72 -40.82
CA GLU A 379 -3.97 -0.92 -40.23
C GLU A 379 -3.07 0.25 -40.59
N LYS A 380 -3.05 1.27 -39.73
CA LYS A 380 -2.01 2.28 -39.76
C LYS A 380 -0.83 1.77 -38.96
N GLN A 381 0.37 1.99 -39.49
CA GLN A 381 1.62 1.65 -38.84
C GLN A 381 2.09 2.82 -37.97
N ILE A 382 1.23 3.27 -37.04
CA ILE A 382 1.55 4.43 -36.22
C ILE A 382 2.44 4.00 -35.08
N ASN A 383 3.62 4.58 -35.04
CA ASN A 383 4.52 4.48 -33.90
C ASN A 383 4.33 5.74 -33.02
N PHE A 384 3.32 5.75 -32.17
CA PHE A 384 2.98 6.91 -31.31
C PHE A 384 4.16 7.44 -30.47
N LEU A 385 5.00 6.53 -29.97
CA LEU A 385 6.19 6.87 -29.17
C LEU A 385 7.49 6.88 -29.98
N TYR A 386 7.42 6.79 -31.31
CA TYR A 386 8.61 6.59 -32.14
C TYR A 386 8.46 7.14 -33.57
N GLN A 387 9.26 8.16 -33.92
CA GLN A 387 9.50 8.49 -35.33
C GLN A 387 10.57 7.53 -35.89
N GLU A 388 10.23 6.78 -36.95
CA GLU A 388 11.19 6.11 -37.82
C GLU A 388 12.00 7.14 -38.62
N ASN A 389 12.76 7.97 -37.93
CA ASN A 389 13.87 8.62 -38.59
C ASN A 389 14.93 7.53 -38.77
N PHE A 390 15.16 7.09 -40.01
CA PHE A 390 16.34 6.34 -40.45
C PHE A 390 17.61 7.13 -40.14
N LYS A 391 17.91 7.36 -38.85
CA LYS A 391 19.15 7.97 -38.42
C LYS A 391 20.21 6.91 -38.56
N ARG A 392 21.07 7.11 -39.57
CA ARG A 392 22.27 6.30 -39.78
C ARG A 392 22.98 6.12 -38.42
N PRO A 393 23.44 4.90 -38.06
CA PRO A 393 24.06 4.64 -36.76
C PRO A 393 25.27 5.55 -36.47
N PHE A 394 25.86 6.11 -37.52
CA PHE A 394 26.91 7.12 -37.49
C PHE A 394 26.52 8.27 -38.44
N LYS A 395 26.78 9.52 -38.04
CA LYS A 395 26.44 10.73 -38.81
C LYS A 395 27.03 10.68 -40.25
N ASN A 396 28.16 9.98 -40.42
CA ASN A 396 28.88 9.85 -41.71
C ASN A 396 29.24 8.40 -42.10
N GLY A 397 28.73 7.36 -41.43
CA GLY A 397 29.14 5.95 -41.71
C GLY A 397 30.58 5.58 -41.32
N VAL A 398 31.44 6.56 -41.02
CA VAL A 398 32.82 6.35 -40.58
C VAL A 398 32.88 6.21 -39.06
N ILE A 399 33.49 5.13 -38.58
CA ILE A 399 33.94 5.02 -37.18
C ILE A 399 35.16 5.94 -37.06
N ARG A 400 35.04 7.09 -36.38
CA ARG A 400 36.21 7.92 -36.08
C ARG A 400 37.17 7.10 -35.22
N SER A 401 38.30 6.69 -35.80
CA SER A 401 39.37 5.92 -35.16
C SER A 401 40.09 6.71 -34.06
N GLU A 402 39.93 8.03 -34.06
CA GLU A 402 40.62 8.99 -33.16
C GLU A 402 39.99 9.08 -31.76
N ILE A 403 38.76 8.59 -31.56
CA ILE A 403 38.11 8.58 -30.23
C ILE A 403 38.43 7.23 -29.55
N PRO A 404 38.82 7.21 -28.25
CA PRO A 404 39.16 5.98 -27.56
C PRO A 404 37.99 4.98 -27.64
N ASN A 405 38.33 3.73 -27.99
CA ASN A 405 37.40 2.65 -28.33
C ASN A 405 36.23 2.42 -27.34
N LEU A 406 36.39 2.78 -26.06
CA LEU A 406 35.37 2.63 -25.02
C LEU A 406 34.26 3.69 -25.11
N LEU A 407 34.60 4.96 -25.36
CA LEU A 407 33.61 6.04 -25.51
C LEU A 407 32.74 5.82 -26.74
N ASN A 408 33.34 5.40 -27.86
CA ASN A 408 32.60 5.04 -29.07
C ASN A 408 31.59 3.91 -28.82
N PHE A 409 31.94 2.92 -27.99
CA PHE A 409 31.04 1.84 -27.65
C PHE A 409 29.90 2.29 -26.72
N ASN A 410 30.19 3.13 -25.72
CA ASN A 410 29.15 3.72 -24.86
C ASN A 410 28.16 4.57 -25.68
N ILE A 411 28.67 5.39 -26.60
CA ILE A 411 27.84 6.16 -27.53
C ILE A 411 26.97 5.24 -28.40
N PHE A 412 27.50 4.09 -28.83
CA PHE A 412 26.74 3.10 -29.57
C PHE A 412 25.60 2.50 -28.75
N GLU A 413 25.85 2.08 -27.50
CA GLU A 413 24.81 1.54 -26.61
C GLU A 413 23.77 2.62 -26.24
N TRP A 414 24.21 3.85 -25.96
CA TRP A 414 23.32 5.00 -25.77
C TRP A 414 22.38 5.21 -26.98
N ARG A 415 22.95 5.26 -28.19
CA ARG A 415 22.17 5.37 -29.44
C ARG A 415 21.25 4.18 -29.65
N LYS A 416 21.64 2.97 -29.23
CA LYS A 416 20.80 1.77 -29.31
C LYS A 416 19.60 1.89 -28.36
N ILE A 417 19.80 2.36 -27.13
CA ILE A 417 18.71 2.59 -26.16
C ILE A 417 17.75 3.66 -26.67
N ARG A 418 18.29 4.80 -27.15
CA ARG A 418 17.48 5.89 -27.73
C ARG A 418 16.68 5.43 -28.94
N ARG A 419 17.30 4.68 -29.88
CA ARG A 419 16.61 4.13 -31.06
C ARG A 419 15.53 3.11 -30.71
N LYS A 420 15.72 2.32 -29.65
CA LYS A 420 14.67 1.38 -29.19
C LYS A 420 13.52 2.08 -28.44
N GLY A 421 13.65 3.38 -28.17
CA GLY A 421 12.69 4.16 -27.40
C GLY A 421 12.54 3.68 -25.95
N ILE A 422 13.53 2.95 -25.41
CA ILE A 422 13.40 2.30 -24.09
C ILE A 422 13.20 3.33 -22.98
N LEU A 423 13.86 4.49 -23.04
CA LEU A 423 13.72 5.53 -22.01
C LEU A 423 12.32 6.14 -21.98
N VAL A 424 11.77 6.51 -23.15
CA VAL A 424 10.40 7.06 -23.25
C VAL A 424 9.39 6.04 -22.71
N LYS A 425 9.61 4.77 -23.03
CA LYS A 425 8.82 3.63 -22.56
C LYS A 425 8.86 3.45 -21.05
N VAL A 426 10.07 3.47 -20.47
CA VAL A 426 10.28 3.41 -19.01
C VAL A 426 9.59 4.58 -18.33
N PHE A 427 9.82 5.78 -18.83
CA PHE A 427 9.30 7.01 -18.25
C PHE A 427 7.77 7.06 -18.30
N ALA A 428 7.15 6.70 -19.43
CA ALA A 428 5.69 6.63 -19.54
C ALA A 428 5.08 5.66 -18.50
N MET A 429 5.69 4.48 -18.32
CA MET A 429 5.20 3.51 -17.33
C MET A 429 5.39 4.00 -15.89
N LEU A 430 6.54 4.60 -15.58
CA LEU A 430 6.79 5.19 -14.27
C LEU A 430 5.89 6.38 -13.99
N PHE A 431 5.58 7.20 -14.99
CA PHE A 431 4.67 8.33 -14.85
C PHE A 431 3.26 7.88 -14.49
N ILE A 432 2.73 6.86 -15.17
CA ILE A 432 1.43 6.26 -14.83
C ILE A 432 1.45 5.72 -13.39
N LEU A 433 2.53 5.03 -13.02
CA LEU A 433 2.70 4.49 -11.68
C LEU A 433 2.73 5.61 -10.62
N ILE A 434 3.46 6.70 -10.88
CA ILE A 434 3.52 7.88 -10.00
C ILE A 434 2.12 8.49 -9.83
N LEU A 435 1.38 8.70 -10.92
CA LEU A 435 0.02 9.24 -10.87
C LEU A 435 -0.92 8.36 -10.04
N PHE A 436 -0.85 7.04 -10.24
CA PHE A 436 -1.67 6.09 -9.49
C PHE A 436 -1.33 6.10 -8.00
N ILE A 437 -0.04 6.08 -7.65
CA ILE A 437 0.41 6.13 -6.25
C ILE A 437 -0.01 7.45 -5.60
N TYR A 438 0.24 8.57 -6.27
CA TYR A 438 -0.13 9.90 -5.79
C TYR A 438 -1.63 10.00 -5.54
N SER A 439 -2.46 9.56 -6.50
CA SER A 439 -3.93 9.54 -6.33
C SER A 439 -4.37 8.71 -5.13
N THR A 440 -3.72 7.56 -4.89
CA THR A 440 -4.03 6.70 -3.73
C THR A 440 -3.62 7.36 -2.41
N ILE A 441 -2.48 8.06 -2.38
CA ILE A 441 -2.00 8.77 -1.20
C ILE A 441 -2.89 9.98 -0.90
N SER A 442 -3.22 10.78 -1.90
CA SER A 442 -4.06 11.98 -1.77
C SER A 442 -5.48 11.63 -1.28
N GLN A 443 -6.09 10.57 -1.82
CA GLN A 443 -7.39 10.10 -1.33
C GLN A 443 -7.32 9.75 0.17
N ARG A 444 -6.33 8.95 0.57
CA ARG A 444 -6.13 8.58 1.99
C ARG A 444 -5.81 9.78 2.88
N ALA A 445 -5.10 10.77 2.36
CA ALA A 445 -4.77 12.00 3.10
C ALA A 445 -6.04 12.78 3.44
N THR A 446 -6.90 12.93 2.43
CA THR A 446 -8.18 13.64 2.56
C THR A 446 -9.12 12.93 3.53
N GLU A 447 -9.21 11.60 3.44
CA GLU A 447 -10.01 10.77 4.36
C GLU A 447 -9.49 10.88 5.81
N ALA A 448 -8.17 10.82 6.01
CA ALA A 448 -7.55 10.94 7.33
C ALA A 448 -7.72 12.34 7.95
N GLU A 449 -7.61 13.40 7.14
CA GLU A 449 -7.83 14.78 7.58
C GLU A 449 -9.28 15.00 8.03
N LYS A 450 -10.26 14.61 7.20
CA LYS A 450 -11.69 14.69 7.54
C LYS A 450 -12.03 13.88 8.78
N GLY A 451 -11.56 12.63 8.85
CA GLY A 451 -11.83 11.75 9.99
C GLY A 451 -11.26 12.30 11.30
N TYR A 452 -10.06 12.87 11.28
CA TYR A 452 -9.46 13.42 12.50
C TYR A 452 -10.16 14.70 12.98
N ILE A 453 -10.43 15.66 12.08
CA ILE A 453 -11.16 16.88 12.46
C ILE A 453 -12.57 16.54 12.94
N GLY A 454 -13.28 15.68 12.22
CA GLY A 454 -14.60 15.19 12.65
C GLY A 454 -14.56 14.57 14.04
N SER A 455 -13.56 13.74 14.33
CA SER A 455 -13.40 13.15 15.68
C SER A 455 -13.09 14.17 16.78
N LEU A 456 -12.42 15.29 16.45
CA LEU A 456 -12.20 16.37 17.41
C LEU A 456 -13.48 17.14 17.69
N GLU A 457 -14.26 17.43 16.65
CA GLU A 457 -15.56 18.09 16.75
C GLU A 457 -16.56 17.26 17.55
N GLU A 458 -16.67 15.97 17.24
CA GLU A 458 -17.47 15.00 17.99
C GLU A 458 -17.05 14.95 19.46
N ARG A 459 -15.74 14.85 19.75
CA ARG A 459 -15.24 14.86 21.13
C ARG A 459 -15.44 16.20 21.85
N ILE A 460 -15.51 17.31 21.13
CA ILE A 460 -15.87 18.61 21.71
C ILE A 460 -17.33 18.58 22.12
N GLU A 461 -18.20 18.08 21.25
CA GLU A 461 -19.64 17.95 21.50
C GLU A 461 -19.90 17.06 22.71
N ILE A 462 -19.40 15.83 22.72
CA ILE A 462 -19.50 14.88 23.84
C ILE A 462 -18.99 15.50 25.15
N ASN A 463 -17.81 16.10 25.13
CA ASN A 463 -17.25 16.66 26.36
C ASN A 463 -18.08 17.85 26.89
N THR A 464 -18.68 18.64 25.99
CA THR A 464 -19.44 19.84 26.35
C THR A 464 -20.86 19.50 26.82
N GLN A 465 -21.53 18.58 26.12
CA GLN A 465 -22.93 18.23 26.37
C GLN A 465 -23.08 17.15 27.44
N GLU A 466 -22.12 16.23 27.57
CA GLU A 466 -22.24 15.10 28.50
C GLU A 466 -21.19 15.16 29.62
N THR A 467 -19.89 15.12 29.27
CA THR A 467 -18.83 14.84 30.25
C THR A 467 -18.66 15.93 31.30
N ILE A 468 -18.77 17.21 30.92
CA ILE A 468 -18.65 18.34 31.84
C ILE A 468 -19.87 18.44 32.77
N PRO A 469 -21.12 18.41 32.26
CA PRO A 469 -22.30 18.36 33.12
C PRO A 469 -22.27 17.21 34.12
N GLU A 470 -21.93 16.01 33.67
CA GLU A 470 -21.81 14.83 34.54
C GLU A 470 -20.76 15.04 35.64
N ALA A 471 -19.59 15.58 35.29
CA ALA A 471 -18.54 15.84 36.26
C ALA A 471 -18.93 16.90 37.30
N LYS A 472 -19.72 17.92 36.91
CA LYS A 472 -20.28 18.91 37.84
C LYS A 472 -21.27 18.29 38.80
N GLU A 473 -22.20 17.49 38.28
CA GLU A 473 -23.21 16.87 39.13
C GLU A 473 -22.60 15.86 40.11
N ARG A 474 -21.60 15.08 39.69
CA ARG A 474 -20.82 14.21 40.58
C ARG A 474 -20.07 14.99 41.65
N MET A 475 -19.49 16.13 41.30
CA MET A 475 -18.83 17.01 42.26
C MET A 475 -19.82 17.51 43.32
N GLU A 476 -21.00 17.99 42.91
CA GLU A 476 -22.04 18.47 43.84
C GLU A 476 -22.46 17.37 44.82
N MET A 477 -22.69 16.14 44.33
CA MET A 477 -23.03 15.00 45.19
C MET A 477 -21.92 14.60 46.15
N GLU A 478 -20.65 14.53 45.70
CA GLU A 478 -19.55 14.18 46.59
C GLU A 478 -19.33 15.26 47.67
N LEU A 479 -19.59 16.53 47.35
CA LEU A 479 -19.50 17.64 48.30
C LEU A 479 -20.64 17.64 49.32
N GLU A 480 -21.87 17.32 48.92
CA GLU A 480 -23.01 17.18 49.84
C GLU A 480 -22.80 16.05 50.85
N ASN A 481 -22.09 14.99 50.46
CA ASN A 481 -21.82 13.82 51.29
C ASN A 481 -20.49 13.89 52.08
N ALA A 482 -19.66 14.91 51.84
CA ALA A 482 -18.35 15.04 52.49
C ALA A 482 -18.47 15.63 53.91
N HIS A 483 -17.80 15.01 54.88
CA HIS A 483 -17.61 15.60 56.21
C HIS A 483 -16.68 16.83 56.15
N GLU A 484 -16.85 17.78 57.09
CA GLU A 484 -16.10 19.06 57.14
C GLU A 484 -14.57 18.90 57.00
N THR A 485 -13.99 17.80 57.46
CA THR A 485 -12.53 17.56 57.41
C THR A 485 -11.99 17.16 56.04
N VAL A 486 -12.84 16.71 55.11
CA VAL A 486 -12.43 16.21 53.77
C VAL A 486 -13.07 17.03 52.64
N TYR A 487 -13.99 17.93 52.99
CA TYR A 487 -14.72 18.80 52.05
C TYR A 487 -13.77 19.65 51.19
N ASP A 488 -12.83 20.36 51.81
CA ASP A 488 -11.93 21.27 51.10
C ASP A 488 -10.97 20.54 50.15
N GLU A 489 -10.44 19.38 50.56
CA GLU A 489 -9.58 18.56 49.70
C GLU A 489 -10.34 17.96 48.51
N THR A 490 -11.58 17.49 48.75
CA THR A 490 -12.46 16.93 47.71
C THR A 490 -12.85 18.00 46.71
N LYS A 491 -13.23 19.19 47.20
CA LYS A 491 -13.55 20.35 46.36
C LYS A 491 -12.37 20.75 45.49
N LEU A 492 -11.18 20.90 46.08
CA LEU A 492 -9.97 21.26 45.34
C LEU A 492 -9.63 20.25 44.24
N ARG A 493 -9.80 18.96 44.52
CA ARG A 493 -9.56 17.88 43.56
C ARG A 493 -10.53 17.95 42.38
N TRP A 494 -11.82 18.17 42.63
CA TRP A 494 -12.83 18.32 41.58
C TRP A 494 -12.68 19.60 40.79
N ASP A 495 -12.40 20.72 41.45
CA ASP A 495 -12.12 22.00 40.79
C ASP A 495 -10.95 21.85 39.81
N SER A 496 -9.85 21.20 40.23
CA SER A 496 -8.71 20.93 39.35
C SER A 496 -9.07 20.00 38.17
N ARG A 497 -9.93 18.99 38.41
CA ARG A 497 -10.39 18.07 37.36
C ARG A 497 -11.30 18.77 36.35
N LEU A 498 -12.26 19.56 36.81
CA LEU A 498 -13.16 20.35 35.97
C LEU A 498 -12.37 21.40 35.18
N GLU A 499 -11.45 22.12 35.82
CA GLU A 499 -10.56 23.08 35.16
C GLU A 499 -9.76 22.39 34.05
N THR A 500 -9.25 21.18 34.29
CA THR A 500 -8.55 20.38 33.26
C THR A 500 -9.48 20.02 32.10
N LEU A 501 -10.73 19.63 32.37
CA LEU A 501 -11.73 19.29 31.34
C LEU A 501 -12.13 20.50 30.50
N PHE A 502 -12.45 21.63 31.14
CA PHE A 502 -12.76 22.89 30.47
C PHE A 502 -11.58 23.35 29.61
N THR A 503 -10.38 23.38 30.19
CA THR A 503 -9.15 23.73 29.45
C THR A 503 -8.93 22.81 28.25
N ARG A 504 -9.22 21.50 28.39
CA ARG A 504 -9.11 20.55 27.28
C ARG A 504 -10.10 20.85 26.17
N VAL A 505 -11.35 21.16 26.50
CA VAL A 505 -12.39 21.53 25.52
C VAL A 505 -12.05 22.84 24.82
N ASP A 506 -11.67 23.87 25.57
CA ASP A 506 -11.32 25.18 25.03
C ASP A 506 -10.12 25.10 24.10
N LYS A 507 -9.08 24.35 24.49
CA LYS A 507 -7.92 24.08 23.62
C LYS A 507 -8.31 23.31 22.36
N LYS A 508 -9.21 22.32 22.44
CA LYS A 508 -9.71 21.60 21.26
C LYS A 508 -10.48 22.51 20.32
N LYS A 509 -11.41 23.33 20.84
CA LYS A 509 -12.16 24.31 20.04
C LYS A 509 -11.22 25.28 19.33
N ALA A 510 -10.26 25.84 20.08
CA ALA A 510 -9.24 26.72 19.52
C ALA A 510 -8.35 26.01 18.49
N ALA A 511 -8.07 24.71 18.67
CA ALA A 511 -7.31 23.91 17.71
C ALA A 511 -8.07 23.70 16.38
N VAL A 512 -9.37 23.36 16.44
CA VAL A 512 -10.22 23.19 15.25
C VAL A 512 -10.40 24.51 14.51
N GLU A 513 -10.74 25.58 15.24
CA GLU A 513 -10.91 26.92 14.66
C GLU A 513 -9.59 27.45 14.09
N GLY A 514 -8.49 27.27 14.81
CA GLY A 514 -7.14 27.63 14.38
C GLY A 514 -6.73 26.88 13.12
N TYR A 515 -7.00 25.57 13.04
CA TYR A 515 -6.73 24.75 11.87
C TYR A 515 -7.47 25.28 10.63
N ASN A 516 -8.77 25.56 10.76
CA ASN A 516 -9.60 26.08 9.67
C ASN A 516 -9.18 27.49 9.21
N LYS A 517 -8.61 28.30 10.11
CA LYS A 517 -8.08 29.64 9.82
C LYS A 517 -6.61 29.64 9.36
N GLY A 518 -5.95 28.50 9.33
CA GLY A 518 -4.52 28.39 9.01
C GLY A 518 -3.56 28.87 10.11
N ASN A 519 -4.04 29.03 11.35
CA ASN A 519 -3.22 29.32 12.52
C ASN A 519 -3.00 28.04 13.35
N TRP A 520 -1.85 27.42 13.15
CA TRP A 520 -1.53 26.12 13.74
C TRP A 520 -1.07 26.19 15.19
N SER A 521 -0.77 27.37 15.74
CA SER A 521 -0.23 27.51 17.10
C SER A 521 -1.19 26.93 18.15
N HIS A 522 -2.49 27.21 18.03
CA HIS A 522 -3.49 26.68 18.95
C HIS A 522 -3.62 25.16 18.85
N PHE A 523 -3.43 24.61 17.66
CA PHE A 523 -3.41 23.17 17.43
C PHE A 523 -2.25 22.51 18.17
N TYR A 524 -1.05 23.08 18.08
CA TYR A 524 0.13 22.58 18.81
C TYR A 524 0.02 22.75 20.32
N ASP A 525 -0.61 23.83 20.78
CA ASP A 525 -0.87 24.06 22.21
C ASP A 525 -1.87 23.06 22.80
N TYR A 526 -2.80 22.55 21.98
CA TYR A 526 -3.66 21.44 22.33
C TYR A 526 -2.88 20.12 22.37
N GLU A 527 -2.11 19.78 21.32
CA GLU A 527 -1.35 18.52 21.28
C GLU A 527 -0.35 18.40 22.43
N ILE A 528 0.40 19.46 22.75
CA ILE A 528 1.33 19.46 23.89
C ILE A 528 0.58 19.26 25.21
N PHE A 529 -0.58 19.91 25.36
CA PHE A 529 -1.41 19.76 26.56
C PHE A 529 -1.91 18.32 26.70
N ASP A 530 -2.45 17.74 25.63
CA ASP A 530 -3.00 16.39 25.63
C ASP A 530 -1.92 15.34 25.93
N LEU A 531 -0.72 15.50 25.36
CA LEU A 531 0.46 14.68 25.65
C LEU A 531 0.87 14.74 27.13
N LYS A 532 0.90 15.94 27.74
CA LYS A 532 1.26 16.12 29.16
C LYS A 532 0.21 15.57 30.12
N VAL A 533 -1.08 15.79 29.83
CA VAL A 533 -2.19 15.23 30.62
C VAL A 533 -2.15 13.70 30.58
N THR A 534 -1.83 13.14 29.41
CA THR A 534 -1.64 11.69 29.23
C THR A 534 -0.45 11.15 30.03
N GLU A 535 0.63 11.92 30.17
CA GLU A 535 1.82 11.57 30.97
C GLU A 535 1.50 11.53 32.47
N GLY A 536 0.75 12.53 32.98
CA GLY A 536 0.43 12.67 34.40
C GLY A 536 -0.51 11.59 34.96
N GLY A 537 -1.36 10.99 34.13
CA GLY A 537 -2.35 9.98 34.57
C GLY A 537 -1.83 8.54 34.68
N TYR A 538 -0.68 8.21 34.06
CA TYR A 538 -0.18 6.83 33.94
C TYR A 538 1.35 6.74 34.13
N LEU A 539 1.84 7.06 35.33
CA LEU A 539 3.25 6.79 35.67
C LEU A 539 3.52 5.26 35.77
N ARG A 540 4.69 4.83 35.26
CA ARG A 540 5.38 3.52 35.43
C ARG A 540 5.38 2.47 34.30
N ARG A 541 5.26 2.83 33.02
CA ARG A 541 5.80 1.95 31.95
C ARG A 541 6.81 2.71 31.08
N SER A 542 8.09 2.41 31.30
CA SER A 542 9.25 3.12 30.74
C SER A 542 9.25 3.30 29.22
N ALA A 543 8.67 2.36 28.45
CA ALA A 543 8.57 2.48 26.99
C ALA A 543 7.70 3.68 26.55
N ARG A 544 6.64 3.98 27.30
CA ARG A 544 5.70 5.08 26.98
C ARG A 544 6.32 6.47 27.17
N GLN A 545 7.35 6.59 28.00
CA GLN A 545 7.98 7.88 28.29
C GLN A 545 8.79 8.40 27.10
N PHE A 546 9.42 7.50 26.32
CA PHE A 546 10.10 7.88 25.09
C PHE A 546 9.10 8.47 24.06
N SER A 547 7.96 7.79 23.85
CA SER A 547 6.92 8.23 22.89
C SER A 547 6.39 9.62 23.21
N VAL A 548 6.14 9.90 24.50
CA VAL A 548 5.66 11.19 24.98
C VAL A 548 6.73 12.26 24.83
N ASN A 549 7.96 12.00 25.28
CA ASN A 549 9.07 12.96 25.17
C ASN A 549 9.38 13.32 23.71
N ALA A 550 9.44 12.31 22.84
CA ALA A 550 9.63 12.51 21.41
C ALA A 550 8.46 13.28 20.79
N GLY A 551 7.22 12.94 21.17
CA GLY A 551 6.02 13.68 20.74
C GLY A 551 6.05 15.15 21.12
N ILE A 552 6.31 15.47 22.39
CA ILE A 552 6.39 16.85 22.87
C ILE A 552 7.51 17.62 22.17
N ALA A 553 8.69 17.00 22.01
CA ALA A 553 9.82 17.62 21.32
C ALA A 553 9.50 17.88 19.84
N GLU A 554 8.80 16.97 19.17
CA GLU A 554 8.37 17.16 17.79
C GLU A 554 7.38 18.32 17.66
N VAL A 555 6.34 18.34 18.48
CA VAL A 555 5.29 19.37 18.42
C VAL A 555 5.87 20.75 18.72
N LYS A 556 6.81 20.86 19.66
CA LYS A 556 7.55 22.10 19.90
C LYS A 556 8.31 22.56 18.66
N LEU A 557 9.07 21.67 18.03
CA LEU A 557 9.80 22.00 16.80
C LEU A 557 8.88 22.44 15.65
N LYS A 558 7.70 21.81 15.53
CA LYS A 558 6.69 22.19 14.54
C LYS A 558 6.12 23.57 14.83
N LYS A 559 5.83 23.87 16.10
CA LYS A 559 5.34 25.18 16.56
C LYS A 559 6.38 26.27 16.31
N ASP A 560 7.63 26.03 16.70
CA ASP A 560 8.73 27.01 16.57
C ASP A 560 9.02 27.38 15.11
N LYS A 561 8.71 26.46 14.18
CA LYS A 561 8.92 26.63 12.74
C LYS A 561 7.63 26.93 11.95
N ASP A 562 6.50 27.11 12.63
CA ASP A 562 5.17 27.34 12.03
C ASP A 562 4.81 26.36 10.89
N ILE A 563 5.03 25.07 11.15
CA ILE A 563 4.80 24.00 10.17
C ILE A 563 3.32 23.66 10.13
N LYS A 564 2.76 23.25 8.97
CA LYS A 564 1.37 22.75 8.91
C LYS A 564 1.27 21.40 9.64
N PRO A 565 0.33 21.23 10.59
CA PRO A 565 0.13 19.96 11.26
C PRO A 565 -0.37 18.92 10.27
N ILE A 566 0.17 17.70 10.38
CA ILE A 566 -0.31 16.56 9.62
C ILE A 566 -1.13 15.73 10.59
N LEU A 567 -2.42 15.71 10.33
CA LEU A 567 -3.40 15.12 11.22
C LEU A 567 -3.21 13.60 11.23
N THR A 568 -3.00 13.08 12.43
CA THR A 568 -2.92 11.64 12.67
C THR A 568 -4.00 11.26 13.69
N PRO A 569 -4.76 10.16 13.47
CA PRO A 569 -5.83 9.69 14.36
C PRO A 569 -5.52 9.55 15.86
N GLN A 570 -4.26 9.65 16.31
CA GLN A 570 -3.87 9.59 17.71
C GLN A 570 -2.65 10.45 18.00
N TYR A 571 -2.58 10.84 19.27
CA TYR A 571 -1.74 11.89 19.84
C TYR A 571 -0.28 11.50 20.14
N ARG A 572 0.21 10.31 19.76
CA ARG A 572 1.53 9.80 20.22
C ARG A 572 2.45 9.49 19.06
N LEU A 573 3.76 9.80 19.19
CA LEU A 573 4.78 9.30 18.27
C LEU A 573 5.05 7.82 18.59
N PRO A 574 4.62 6.88 17.73
CA PRO A 574 5.04 5.50 17.89
C PRO A 574 6.54 5.38 17.72
N ASN A 575 7.17 4.50 18.48
CA ASN A 575 8.59 4.25 18.35
C ASN A 575 8.93 2.76 18.44
N ILE A 576 10.19 2.47 18.12
CA ILE A 576 10.75 1.11 18.09
C ILE A 576 10.81 0.43 19.47
N PHE A 577 10.53 1.13 20.56
CA PHE A 577 10.57 0.60 21.92
C PHE A 577 9.18 0.35 22.52
N ASP A 578 8.12 0.72 21.80
CA ASP A 578 6.77 0.33 22.18
C ASP A 578 6.65 -1.19 21.99
N HIS A 579 6.41 -1.93 23.09
CA HIS A 579 6.35 -3.40 23.11
C HIS A 579 5.26 -4.02 22.21
N ASP A 580 4.41 -3.17 21.66
CA ASP A 580 3.36 -3.49 20.69
C ASP A 580 3.88 -3.03 19.30
N GLU A 581 5.01 -3.59 18.85
CA GLU A 581 5.76 -3.17 17.65
C GLU A 581 4.91 -3.13 16.37
N THR A 582 3.86 -3.97 16.31
CA THR A 582 2.87 -4.00 15.23
C THR A 582 1.82 -2.89 15.37
N LYS A 583 1.31 -2.60 16.58
CA LYS A 583 0.37 -1.48 16.82
C LYS A 583 0.98 -0.10 16.64
N ALA A 584 2.27 0.05 16.93
CA ALA A 584 2.93 1.35 16.84
C ALA A 584 3.18 1.76 15.37
N ARG A 585 3.62 0.82 14.51
CA ARG A 585 4.09 1.15 13.16
C ARG A 585 3.00 1.33 12.11
N THR A 586 1.91 0.58 12.18
CA THR A 586 0.99 0.48 11.05
C THR A 586 -0.36 1.16 11.27
N THR A 587 -0.74 1.40 12.53
CA THR A 587 -2.00 2.06 12.89
C THR A 587 -2.02 3.56 12.58
N ARG A 588 -0.93 4.19 12.08
CA ARG A 588 -0.91 5.66 11.94
C ARG A 588 0.17 6.27 11.06
N SER A 589 0.17 5.92 9.77
CA SER A 589 0.98 6.66 8.79
C SER A 589 0.48 8.12 8.73
N ARG A 590 1.38 9.08 8.91
CA ARG A 590 1.11 10.53 8.77
C ARG A 590 0.73 10.85 7.35
N VAL A 591 -0.55 10.86 6.98
CA VAL A 591 -0.92 10.98 5.56
C VAL A 591 -0.93 12.43 5.11
N GLY A 592 0.22 12.92 4.66
CA GLY A 592 0.34 14.22 3.97
C GLY A 592 0.29 14.03 2.45
N GLN A 593 -0.36 14.95 1.74
CA GLN A 593 -0.50 14.89 0.27
C GLN A 593 0.50 15.74 -0.51
N ASN A 594 1.19 16.68 0.15
CA ASN A 594 2.14 17.60 -0.49
C ASN A 594 3.36 16.87 -1.08
N GLY A 595 4.10 17.54 -1.96
CA GLY A 595 5.17 16.90 -2.74
C GLY A 595 6.27 16.22 -1.93
N VAL A 596 6.70 16.84 -0.83
CA VAL A 596 7.68 16.25 0.10
C VAL A 596 7.11 15.02 0.81
N PHE A 597 5.83 15.04 1.21
CA PHE A 597 5.19 13.93 1.92
C PHE A 597 4.87 12.73 1.04
N THR A 598 4.47 12.97 -0.20
CA THR A 598 4.29 11.88 -1.18
C THR A 598 5.60 11.12 -1.38
N LEU A 599 6.74 11.81 -1.48
CA LEU A 599 8.06 11.18 -1.52
C LEU A 599 8.42 10.48 -0.20
N TYR A 600 8.01 11.01 0.95
CA TYR A 600 8.23 10.34 2.23
C TYR A 600 7.49 9.01 2.30
N HIS A 601 6.20 8.99 1.96
CA HIS A 601 5.40 7.75 1.88
C HIS A 601 5.96 6.76 0.87
N TYR A 602 6.56 7.27 -0.20
CA TYR A 602 7.23 6.44 -1.19
C TYR A 602 8.32 5.55 -0.58
N PHE A 603 9.08 6.10 0.37
CA PHE A 603 10.11 5.38 1.09
C PHE A 603 9.56 4.60 2.29
N GLU A 604 8.76 5.25 3.13
CA GLU A 604 8.16 4.68 4.35
C GLU A 604 7.38 3.40 4.04
N ARG A 605 6.54 3.40 2.99
CA ARG A 605 5.67 2.28 2.60
C ARG A 605 6.33 1.30 1.63
N TYR A 606 7.65 1.32 1.47
CA TYR A 606 8.42 0.42 0.60
C TYR A 606 8.07 0.47 -0.90
N ILE A 607 7.35 1.50 -1.34
CA ILE A 607 6.88 1.63 -2.74
C ILE A 607 8.08 1.75 -3.70
N TYR A 608 9.21 2.28 -3.23
CA TYR A 608 10.48 2.33 -3.97
C TYR A 608 11.00 0.98 -4.49
N LEU A 609 10.57 -0.15 -3.92
CA LEU A 609 10.94 -1.46 -4.44
C LEU A 609 10.38 -1.71 -5.85
N ILE A 610 9.23 -1.12 -6.19
CA ILE A 610 8.58 -1.27 -7.50
C ILE A 610 9.45 -0.74 -8.66
N PRO A 611 9.88 0.54 -8.69
CA PRO A 611 10.75 1.02 -9.76
C PRO A 611 12.13 0.37 -9.67
N LEU A 612 12.62 -0.02 -8.49
CA LEU A 612 13.89 -0.72 -8.36
C LEU A 612 13.85 -2.04 -9.15
N LEU A 613 12.81 -2.85 -8.95
CA LEU A 613 12.59 -4.07 -9.73
C LEU A 613 12.40 -3.76 -11.23
N PHE A 614 11.65 -2.71 -11.55
CA PHE A 614 11.42 -2.31 -12.94
C PHE A 614 12.72 -1.92 -13.66
N PHE A 615 13.57 -1.16 -12.98
CA PHE A 615 14.89 -0.78 -13.47
C PHE A 615 15.79 -1.98 -13.69
N ILE A 616 15.80 -2.95 -12.76
CA ILE A 616 16.55 -4.21 -12.93
C ILE A 616 16.05 -4.97 -14.17
N VAL A 617 14.74 -5.07 -14.37
CA VAL A 617 14.17 -5.78 -15.52
C VAL A 617 14.59 -5.12 -16.84
N ILE A 618 14.57 -3.79 -16.90
CA ILE A 618 14.81 -3.04 -18.14
C ILE A 618 16.30 -2.85 -18.43
N LEU A 619 17.06 -2.40 -17.43
CA LEU A 619 18.47 -2.04 -17.56
C LEU A 619 19.43 -3.16 -17.14
N GLY A 620 19.03 -4.02 -16.20
CA GLY A 620 19.85 -5.12 -15.66
C GLY A 620 20.04 -6.32 -16.60
N GLY A 621 19.33 -6.39 -17.73
CA GLY A 621 19.40 -7.54 -18.63
C GLY A 621 20.77 -7.79 -19.29
N GLY A 622 21.68 -6.81 -19.30
CA GLY A 622 23.07 -6.99 -19.72
C GLY A 622 23.24 -7.73 -21.06
N LEU A 623 24.05 -8.79 -21.07
CA LEU A 623 24.32 -9.62 -22.24
C LEU A 623 23.17 -10.57 -22.61
N SER A 624 22.34 -10.94 -21.64
CA SER A 624 21.21 -11.85 -21.87
C SER A 624 20.19 -11.25 -22.85
N GLN A 625 20.09 -9.91 -22.92
CA GLN A 625 19.25 -9.21 -23.90
C GLN A 625 19.71 -9.45 -25.34
N ASP A 626 21.01 -9.58 -25.58
CA ASP A 626 21.59 -9.79 -26.90
C ASP A 626 21.77 -11.29 -27.26
N ARG A 627 21.54 -12.18 -26.29
CA ARG A 627 21.56 -13.66 -26.43
C ARG A 627 20.18 -14.28 -26.69
N GLY A 628 19.13 -13.45 -26.77
CA GLY A 628 17.74 -13.91 -26.96
C GLY A 628 17.46 -14.49 -28.35
N LYS A 629 16.17 -14.62 -28.70
CA LYS A 629 15.71 -15.17 -30.00
C LYS A 629 16.40 -14.52 -31.21
N LYS A 630 16.65 -13.21 -31.16
CA LYS A 630 17.46 -12.46 -32.14
C LYS A 630 18.86 -12.27 -31.55
N SER A 631 19.78 -13.21 -31.82
CA SER A 631 21.14 -13.23 -31.26
C SER A 631 22.03 -12.14 -31.89
N THR A 632 21.81 -10.89 -31.49
CA THR A 632 22.66 -9.74 -31.87
C THR A 632 24.08 -9.89 -31.34
N ILE A 633 24.28 -10.69 -30.30
CA ILE A 633 25.61 -10.98 -29.77
C ILE A 633 26.50 -11.69 -30.81
N ASN A 634 25.95 -12.58 -31.64
CA ASN A 634 26.74 -13.27 -32.67
C ASN A 634 27.28 -12.28 -33.70
N PHE A 635 26.47 -11.29 -34.08
CA PHE A 635 26.89 -10.21 -34.96
C PHE A 635 27.93 -9.28 -34.30
N LEU A 636 27.76 -8.95 -33.02
CA LEU A 636 28.76 -8.13 -32.31
C LEU A 636 30.11 -8.86 -32.16
N MET A 637 30.10 -10.20 -32.14
CA MET A 637 31.32 -11.02 -32.06
C MET A 637 32.05 -11.18 -33.40
N THR A 638 31.45 -10.82 -34.53
CA THR A 638 32.18 -10.77 -35.82
C THR A 638 33.03 -9.51 -35.95
N GLN A 639 32.74 -8.48 -35.15
CA GLN A 639 33.52 -7.26 -35.09
C GLN A 639 34.82 -7.49 -34.29
N PRO A 640 35.90 -6.73 -34.53
CA PRO A 640 37.17 -6.86 -33.81
C PRO A 640 37.11 -6.30 -32.37
N ILE A 641 36.07 -6.67 -31.61
CA ILE A 641 35.78 -6.20 -30.27
C ILE A 641 35.88 -7.38 -29.31
N LYS A 642 36.72 -7.23 -28.27
CA LYS A 642 36.82 -8.24 -27.21
C LYS A 642 35.52 -8.29 -26.40
N ARG A 643 35.08 -9.49 -26.02
CA ARG A 643 33.89 -9.71 -25.18
C ARG A 643 33.94 -8.97 -23.84
N SER A 644 35.13 -8.83 -23.25
CA SER A 644 35.33 -8.04 -22.02
C SER A 644 35.05 -6.55 -22.22
N LYS A 645 35.40 -5.97 -23.38
CA LYS A 645 35.06 -4.58 -23.72
C LYS A 645 33.54 -4.41 -23.91
N LEU A 646 32.89 -5.39 -24.53
CA LEU A 646 31.45 -5.39 -24.73
C LEU A 646 30.71 -5.47 -23.38
N PHE A 647 31.18 -6.33 -22.47
CA PHE A 647 30.68 -6.39 -21.09
C PHE A 647 30.87 -5.06 -20.36
N PHE A 648 32.07 -4.50 -20.36
CA PHE A 648 32.38 -3.26 -19.65
C PHE A 648 31.56 -2.08 -20.17
N GLY A 649 31.40 -1.95 -21.49
CA GLY A 649 30.57 -0.90 -22.06
C GLY A 649 29.08 -1.06 -21.72
N LYS A 650 28.57 -2.28 -21.62
CA LYS A 650 27.21 -2.52 -21.12
C LYS A 650 27.07 -2.17 -19.64
N MET A 651 28.06 -2.53 -18.84
CA MET A 651 28.11 -2.19 -17.43
C MET A 651 28.04 -0.68 -17.26
N LEU A 652 29.00 0.05 -17.84
CA LEU A 652 29.09 1.51 -17.71
C LEU A 652 27.83 2.22 -18.23
N ASN A 653 27.36 1.87 -19.43
CA ASN A 653 26.14 2.47 -19.97
C ASN A 653 24.90 2.11 -19.12
N GLY A 654 24.81 0.89 -18.58
CA GLY A 654 23.77 0.50 -17.64
C GLY A 654 23.80 1.36 -16.37
N GLN A 655 24.99 1.63 -15.82
CA GLN A 655 25.17 2.46 -14.63
C GLN A 655 24.83 3.94 -14.86
N ILE A 656 25.18 4.51 -16.01
CA ILE A 656 24.77 5.88 -16.35
C ILE A 656 23.24 5.96 -16.50
N MET A 657 22.65 4.97 -17.19
CA MET A 657 21.21 4.95 -17.42
C MET A 657 20.40 4.79 -16.14
N ILE A 658 20.84 3.95 -15.21
CA ILE A 658 20.14 3.77 -13.93
C ILE A 658 20.13 5.07 -13.14
N VAL A 659 21.26 5.78 -13.05
CA VAL A 659 21.34 7.07 -12.34
C VAL A 659 20.39 8.10 -12.97
N ILE A 660 20.41 8.25 -14.29
CA ILE A 660 19.52 9.18 -15.00
C ILE A 660 18.05 8.80 -14.78
N CYS A 661 17.70 7.51 -14.87
CA CYS A 661 16.33 7.05 -14.65
C CYS A 661 15.85 7.26 -13.22
N CYS A 662 16.69 7.01 -12.22
CA CYS A 662 16.37 7.27 -10.81
C CYS A 662 16.13 8.76 -10.57
N LEU A 663 17.02 9.64 -11.05
CA LEU A 663 16.86 11.09 -10.91
C LEU A 663 15.60 11.60 -11.58
N MET A 664 15.35 11.20 -12.84
CA MET A 664 14.11 11.59 -13.53
C MET A 664 12.87 11.09 -12.80
N PHE A 665 12.92 9.88 -12.23
CA PHE A 665 11.80 9.32 -11.46
C PHE A 665 11.46 10.18 -10.24
N PHE A 666 12.45 10.48 -9.37
CA PHE A 666 12.20 11.27 -8.18
C PHE A 666 11.82 12.72 -8.49
N ILE A 667 12.45 13.34 -9.50
CA ILE A 667 12.07 14.69 -9.96
C ILE A 667 10.62 14.70 -10.44
N THR A 668 10.20 13.68 -11.20
CA THR A 668 8.83 13.62 -11.73
C THR A 668 7.83 13.35 -10.60
N ALA A 669 8.14 12.45 -9.67
CA ALA A 669 7.30 12.19 -8.51
C ALA A 669 7.13 13.43 -7.64
N PHE A 670 8.20 14.18 -7.44
CA PHE A 670 8.17 15.47 -6.75
C PHE A 670 7.30 16.49 -7.50
N LEU A 671 7.51 16.66 -8.81
CA LEU A 671 6.79 17.64 -9.63
C LEU A 671 5.29 17.35 -9.72
N VAL A 672 4.89 16.10 -9.96
CA VAL A 672 3.47 15.71 -10.03
C VAL A 672 2.77 16.10 -8.74
N SER A 673 3.36 15.72 -7.61
CA SER A 673 2.78 15.98 -6.29
C SER A 673 2.80 17.48 -5.94
N THR A 674 3.84 18.21 -6.36
CA THR A 674 3.96 19.66 -6.16
C THR A 674 2.93 20.46 -6.98
N ILE A 675 2.64 20.04 -8.20
CA ILE A 675 1.65 20.71 -9.07
C ILE A 675 0.24 20.55 -8.49
N SER A 676 -0.03 19.42 -7.83
CA SER A 676 -1.37 19.13 -7.32
C SER A 676 -1.64 19.74 -5.93
N ASP A 677 -0.75 19.54 -4.94
CA ASP A 677 -0.98 19.97 -3.54
C ASP A 677 0.09 20.94 -3.00
N GLY A 678 0.96 21.45 -3.88
CA GLY A 678 2.07 22.30 -3.49
C GLY A 678 3.28 21.52 -2.92
N ILE A 679 4.33 22.27 -2.60
CA ILE A 679 5.63 21.72 -2.20
C ILE A 679 5.54 21.03 -0.82
N GLY A 680 4.90 21.69 0.15
CA GLY A 680 4.88 21.28 1.56
C GLY A 680 6.09 21.77 2.36
N ASP A 681 6.13 21.44 3.65
CA ASP A 681 7.13 21.94 4.59
C ASP A 681 8.42 21.11 4.56
N TRP A 682 9.50 21.70 4.07
CA TRP A 682 10.83 21.05 3.93
C TRP A 682 11.53 20.76 5.26
N ASP A 683 11.16 21.52 6.29
CA ASP A 683 11.72 21.48 7.62
C ASP A 683 10.95 20.58 8.59
N TYR A 684 9.95 19.86 8.08
CA TYR A 684 9.14 18.96 8.88
C TYR A 684 10.04 17.95 9.63
N PRO A 685 9.92 17.85 10.96
CA PRO A 685 10.80 17.01 11.77
C PRO A 685 10.48 15.52 11.57
N ILE A 686 11.51 14.74 11.26
CA ILE A 686 11.48 13.28 11.19
C ILE A 686 12.35 12.72 12.31
N LEU A 687 11.77 11.79 13.08
CA LEU A 687 12.44 11.13 14.19
C LEU A 687 13.59 10.26 13.68
N ARG A 688 14.78 10.45 14.26
CA ARG A 688 15.95 9.60 14.05
C ARG A 688 16.39 9.00 15.39
N TYR A 689 16.57 7.68 15.38
CA TYR A 689 17.01 6.90 16.53
C TYR A 689 18.53 6.86 16.59
N ASP A 690 19.06 6.99 17.80
CA ASP A 690 20.47 6.83 18.09
C ASP A 690 20.70 5.50 18.83
N SER A 691 21.73 4.75 18.44
CA SER A 691 22.11 3.51 19.10
C SER A 691 22.75 3.80 20.46
N GLU A 692 22.64 2.88 21.41
CA GLU A 692 23.17 3.02 22.78
C GLU A 692 24.65 3.49 22.84
N PRO A 693 25.59 2.94 22.05
CA PRO A 693 26.98 3.43 22.03
C PRO A 693 27.15 4.91 21.66
N VAL A 694 26.20 5.48 20.90
CA VAL A 694 26.20 6.90 20.51
C VAL A 694 25.63 7.75 21.63
N VAL A 695 24.58 7.26 22.30
CA VAL A 695 23.89 7.97 23.39
C VAL A 695 24.80 8.10 24.62
N ASP A 696 25.58 7.05 24.89
CA ASP A 696 26.54 6.98 25.99
C ASP A 696 27.80 7.82 25.74
N SER A 697 27.99 8.36 24.53
CA SER A 697 29.11 9.23 24.25
C SER A 697 29.00 10.57 24.99
N PRO A 698 30.11 11.14 25.50
CA PRO A 698 30.10 12.40 26.23
C PRO A 698 29.62 13.59 25.37
N ASP A 699 29.81 13.52 24.05
CA ASP A 699 29.47 14.58 23.09
C ASP A 699 28.05 14.46 22.50
N TYR A 700 27.19 13.63 23.08
CA TYR A 700 25.84 13.42 22.56
C TYR A 700 24.97 14.67 22.71
N THR A 701 24.46 15.19 21.59
CA THR A 701 23.65 16.42 21.52
C THR A 701 22.15 16.16 21.40
N GLY A 702 21.73 14.90 21.28
CA GLY A 702 20.31 14.54 21.17
C GLY A 702 19.60 14.48 22.52
N THR A 703 18.31 14.14 22.49
CA THR A 703 17.51 14.00 23.72
C THR A 703 17.73 12.61 24.31
N ARG A 704 18.29 12.55 25.53
CA ARG A 704 18.44 11.30 26.28
C ARG A 704 17.14 10.95 27.00
N THR A 705 16.70 9.70 26.88
CA THR A 705 15.59 9.15 27.65
C THR A 705 16.02 7.83 28.28
N PHE A 706 15.83 7.71 29.58
CA PHE A 706 16.16 6.49 30.32
C PHE A 706 14.98 5.53 30.28
N VAL A 707 15.16 4.34 29.70
CA VAL A 707 14.11 3.34 29.57
C VAL A 707 14.63 2.00 30.09
N ARG A 708 14.12 1.53 31.25
CA ARG A 708 14.36 0.15 31.76
C ARG A 708 15.84 -0.20 31.98
N GLY A 709 16.69 0.75 32.35
CA GLY A 709 18.13 0.49 32.54
C GLY A 709 19.00 0.73 31.30
N TRP A 710 18.40 1.15 30.17
CA TRP A 710 19.10 1.42 28.92
C TRP A 710 19.05 2.91 28.62
N ASN A 711 20.18 3.47 28.19
CA ASN A 711 20.25 4.84 27.68
C ASN A 711 19.81 4.85 26.21
N ARG A 712 18.64 5.44 25.95
CA ARG A 712 18.12 5.65 24.60
C ARG A 712 18.20 7.12 24.25
N GLY A 713 18.36 7.40 22.97
CA GLY A 713 18.48 8.76 22.48
C GLY A 713 17.83 8.91 21.12
N PHE A 714 17.37 10.13 20.85
CA PHE A 714 16.85 10.52 19.56
C PHE A 714 17.17 11.97 19.25
N HIS A 715 17.10 12.29 17.97
CA HIS A 715 17.09 13.66 17.46
C HIS A 715 16.14 13.76 16.27
N PHE A 716 15.79 14.98 15.89
CA PHE A 716 14.99 15.23 14.70
C PHE A 716 15.86 15.71 13.56
N ILE A 717 15.65 15.14 12.38
CA ILE A 717 16.21 15.63 11.13
C ILE A 717 15.09 16.20 10.25
N PRO A 718 15.34 17.25 9.48
CA PRO A 718 14.33 17.75 8.55
C PRO A 718 14.05 16.70 7.47
N ILE A 719 12.79 16.61 7.06
CA ILE A 719 12.31 15.67 6.04
C ILE A 719 13.08 15.79 4.73
N SER A 720 13.51 17.00 4.36
CA SER A 720 14.36 17.24 3.18
C SER A 720 15.68 16.47 3.24
N ARG A 721 16.38 16.53 4.39
CA ARG A 721 17.61 15.75 4.61
C ARG A 721 17.33 14.25 4.55
N PHE A 722 16.27 13.79 5.21
CA PHE A 722 15.86 12.39 5.19
C PHE A 722 15.62 11.89 3.75
N LEU A 723 14.91 12.64 2.92
CA LEU A 723 14.62 12.28 1.53
C LEU A 723 15.85 12.28 0.63
N VAL A 724 16.77 13.24 0.80
CA VAL A 724 18.05 13.25 0.07
C VAL A 724 18.88 12.02 0.44
N GLU A 725 19.00 11.71 1.74
CA GLU A 725 19.72 10.53 2.22
C GLU A 725 19.10 9.23 1.67
N CYS A 726 17.76 9.13 1.65
CA CYS A 726 17.04 8.00 1.04
C CYS A 726 17.29 7.89 -0.48
N THR A 727 17.25 9.02 -1.20
CA THR A 727 17.47 9.07 -2.65
C THR A 727 18.89 8.66 -3.02
N VAL A 728 19.89 9.11 -2.26
CA VAL A 728 21.29 8.71 -2.44
C VAL A 728 21.46 7.20 -2.22
N LEU A 729 20.94 6.67 -1.11
CA LEU A 729 21.03 5.22 -0.83
C LEU A 729 20.34 4.41 -1.94
N PHE A 730 19.16 4.84 -2.38
CA PHE A 730 18.41 4.20 -3.46
C PHE A 730 19.22 4.11 -4.75
N ILE A 731 19.87 5.21 -5.17
CA ILE A 731 20.70 5.23 -6.38
C ILE A 731 21.86 4.25 -6.24
N VAL A 732 22.53 4.21 -5.09
CA VAL A 732 23.65 3.29 -4.85
C VAL A 732 23.20 1.83 -4.85
N ILE A 733 22.06 1.50 -4.24
CA ILE A 733 21.45 0.16 -4.29
C ILE A 733 21.11 -0.22 -5.73
N ALA A 734 20.50 0.69 -6.48
CA ALA A 734 20.12 0.45 -7.87
C ALA A 734 21.37 0.18 -8.74
N ILE A 735 22.46 0.90 -8.51
CA ILE A 735 23.77 0.66 -9.14
C ILE A 735 24.28 -0.76 -8.84
N PHE A 736 24.28 -1.13 -7.55
CA PHE A 736 24.74 -2.44 -7.08
C PHE A 736 23.91 -3.60 -7.65
N LEU A 737 22.58 -3.52 -7.58
CA LEU A 737 21.70 -4.57 -8.11
C LEU A 737 21.77 -4.67 -9.63
N THR A 738 21.89 -3.53 -10.33
CA THR A 738 22.08 -3.52 -11.79
C THR A 738 23.42 -4.14 -12.16
N ALA A 739 24.49 -3.86 -11.42
CA ALA A 739 25.80 -4.48 -11.64
C ALA A 739 25.73 -6.01 -11.42
N THR A 740 25.11 -6.43 -10.33
CA THR A 740 24.88 -7.85 -10.01
C THR A 740 24.10 -8.54 -11.14
N SER A 741 23.03 -7.92 -11.62
CA SER A 741 22.22 -8.43 -12.73
C SER A 741 23.03 -8.57 -14.04
N ILE A 742 23.84 -7.55 -14.37
CA ILE A 742 24.69 -7.57 -15.56
C ILE A 742 25.77 -8.66 -15.45
N VAL A 743 26.37 -8.89 -14.27
CA VAL A 743 27.31 -9.98 -14.03
C VAL A 743 26.61 -11.34 -14.16
N LEU A 744 25.46 -11.54 -13.55
CA LEU A 744 24.66 -12.77 -13.66
C LEU A 744 24.26 -13.06 -15.12
N SER A 745 24.08 -12.03 -15.95
CA SER A 745 23.82 -12.19 -17.39
C SER A 745 24.96 -12.87 -18.18
N LEU A 746 26.17 -12.95 -17.61
CA LEU A 746 27.26 -13.75 -18.16
C LEU A 746 26.96 -15.26 -18.06
N LEU A 747 26.40 -15.67 -16.92
CA LEU A 747 26.11 -17.07 -16.57
C LEU A 747 24.76 -17.51 -17.13
N ILE A 748 23.74 -16.66 -17.02
CA ILE A 748 22.37 -17.00 -17.36
C ILE A 748 22.02 -16.47 -18.75
N LYS A 749 21.64 -17.37 -19.67
CA LYS A 749 21.31 -17.03 -21.07
C LYS A 749 19.97 -16.33 -21.22
N LYS A 750 18.97 -16.75 -20.45
CA LYS A 750 17.61 -16.22 -20.53
C LYS A 750 17.51 -14.94 -19.71
N ARG A 751 17.06 -13.84 -20.33
CA ARG A 751 16.79 -12.57 -19.65
C ARG A 751 16.02 -12.81 -18.35
N VAL A 752 14.97 -13.62 -18.43
CA VAL A 752 14.11 -13.95 -17.29
C VAL A 752 14.80 -14.62 -16.12
N GLY A 753 15.72 -15.54 -16.40
CA GLY A 753 16.51 -16.15 -15.35
C GLY A 753 17.40 -15.14 -14.63
N VAL A 754 17.95 -14.15 -15.35
CA VAL A 754 18.83 -13.13 -14.76
C VAL A 754 18.08 -12.31 -13.73
N PHE A 755 16.91 -11.77 -14.09
CA PHE A 755 16.18 -10.89 -13.18
C PHE A 755 15.57 -11.64 -12.00
N THR A 756 15.00 -12.82 -12.22
CA THR A 756 14.47 -13.65 -11.12
C THR A 756 15.57 -14.04 -10.14
N THR A 757 16.75 -14.42 -10.62
CA THR A 757 17.90 -14.73 -9.75
C THR A 757 18.40 -13.48 -9.02
N THR A 758 18.42 -12.32 -9.70
CA THR A 758 18.84 -11.06 -9.05
C THR A 758 17.89 -10.67 -7.92
N ALA A 759 16.58 -10.73 -8.17
CA ALA A 759 15.55 -10.44 -7.17
C ALA A 759 15.59 -11.46 -6.02
N GLY A 760 15.74 -12.75 -6.33
CA GLY A 760 15.88 -13.81 -5.34
C GLY A 760 17.11 -13.65 -4.45
N ILE A 761 18.26 -13.27 -5.02
CA ILE A 761 19.47 -12.95 -4.24
C ILE A 761 19.25 -11.71 -3.36
N GLY A 762 18.57 -10.68 -3.86
CA GLY A 762 18.23 -9.50 -3.08
C GLY A 762 17.35 -9.82 -1.87
N ALA A 763 16.23 -10.52 -2.11
CA ALA A 763 15.28 -10.91 -1.06
C ALA A 763 15.89 -11.92 -0.07
N GLY A 764 16.54 -12.98 -0.56
CA GLY A 764 17.20 -13.97 0.28
C GLY A 764 18.37 -13.40 1.05
N GLY A 765 19.15 -12.50 0.44
CA GLY A 765 20.23 -11.77 1.09
C GLY A 765 19.72 -10.83 2.18
N TYR A 766 18.59 -10.16 1.96
CA TYR A 766 17.96 -9.31 2.98
C TYR A 766 17.48 -10.14 4.17
N ALA A 767 16.77 -11.24 3.91
CA ALA A 767 16.34 -12.16 4.96
C ALA A 767 17.53 -12.70 5.76
N PHE A 768 18.60 -13.13 5.08
CA PHE A 768 19.82 -13.60 5.73
C PHE A 768 20.51 -12.50 6.56
N SER A 769 20.47 -11.24 6.10
CA SER A 769 21.13 -10.13 6.80
C SER A 769 20.57 -9.84 8.19
N GLN A 770 19.29 -10.16 8.44
CA GLN A 770 18.66 -9.99 9.75
C GLN A 770 19.27 -10.92 10.81
N PHE A 771 19.90 -12.04 10.40
CA PHE A 771 20.51 -13.00 11.32
C PHE A 771 21.98 -12.69 11.66
N LEU A 772 22.59 -11.65 11.07
CA LEU A 772 24.03 -11.37 11.18
C LEU A 772 24.43 -10.54 12.42
N GLY A 773 23.46 -10.03 13.20
CA GLY A 773 23.69 -9.25 14.41
C GLY A 773 24.72 -8.13 14.22
N ASP A 774 25.81 -8.16 15.00
CA ASP A 774 26.88 -7.16 14.99
C ASP A 774 27.62 -7.02 13.65
N THR A 775 27.57 -8.05 12.80
CA THR A 775 28.22 -8.04 11.47
C THR A 775 27.27 -7.60 10.36
N ALA A 776 26.02 -7.28 10.67
CA ALA A 776 25.00 -6.91 9.68
C ALA A 776 25.41 -5.70 8.81
N HIS A 777 26.19 -4.76 9.36
CA HIS A 777 26.72 -3.59 8.63
C HIS A 777 27.57 -3.96 7.39
N LEU A 778 28.14 -5.17 7.34
CA LEU A 778 28.94 -5.69 6.21
C LEU A 778 28.09 -6.38 5.14
N SER A 779 26.80 -6.62 5.41
CA SER A 779 25.89 -7.18 4.41
C SER A 779 25.40 -6.08 3.48
N PRO A 780 25.56 -6.18 2.15
CA PRO A 780 24.99 -5.19 1.23
C PRO A 780 23.46 -5.19 1.24
N PHE A 781 22.83 -6.27 1.72
CA PHE A 781 21.40 -6.45 1.63
C PHE A 781 20.63 -5.83 2.79
N ILE A 782 21.27 -5.56 3.94
CA ILE A 782 20.60 -4.84 5.05
C ILE A 782 20.13 -3.45 4.60
N TYR A 783 20.89 -2.84 3.68
CA TYR A 783 20.62 -1.53 3.10
C TYR A 783 19.44 -1.52 2.13
N LEU A 784 18.90 -2.69 1.72
CA LEU A 784 17.67 -2.74 0.91
C LEU A 784 16.47 -2.12 1.63
N ASN A 785 16.47 -2.08 2.96
CA ASN A 785 15.49 -1.35 3.74
C ASN A 785 15.97 0.08 4.03
N ILE A 786 15.83 0.94 3.03
CA ILE A 786 16.28 2.35 3.06
C ILE A 786 15.73 3.13 4.27
N PRO A 787 14.40 3.19 4.52
CA PRO A 787 13.87 4.05 5.59
C PRO A 787 14.37 3.64 6.98
N LYS A 788 14.55 2.34 7.25
CA LYS A 788 15.07 1.84 8.53
C LYS A 788 16.55 2.11 8.76
N VAL A 789 17.34 2.17 7.68
CA VAL A 789 18.76 2.56 7.79
C VAL A 789 18.89 4.06 8.04
N ILE A 790 18.15 4.89 7.30
CA ILE A 790 18.26 6.36 7.42
C ILE A 790 17.68 6.87 8.75
N SER A 791 16.57 6.28 9.21
CA SER A 791 15.98 6.61 10.52
C SER A 791 16.83 6.13 11.71
N GLY A 792 17.88 5.32 11.49
CA GLY A 792 18.69 4.75 12.56
C GLY A 792 18.04 3.56 13.28
N GLU A 793 16.84 3.15 12.88
CA GLU A 793 16.12 2.02 13.48
C GLU A 793 16.96 0.74 13.49
N PHE A 794 17.59 0.38 12.36
CA PHE A 794 18.45 -0.81 12.34
C PHE A 794 19.71 -0.68 13.17
N ALA A 795 20.29 0.53 13.24
CA ALA A 795 21.43 0.78 14.11
C ALA A 795 21.06 0.58 15.58
N THR A 796 19.86 0.97 15.98
CA THR A 796 19.39 0.82 17.36
C THR A 796 18.90 -0.59 17.69
N LEU A 797 18.16 -1.25 16.78
CA LEU A 797 17.66 -2.62 16.98
C LEU A 797 18.79 -3.66 17.02
N MET A 798 19.81 -3.51 16.17
CA MET A 798 20.97 -4.40 16.13
C MET A 798 22.14 -3.92 17.01
N ASN A 799 21.92 -2.86 17.80
CA ASN A 799 22.93 -2.17 18.60
C ASN A 799 24.26 -1.90 17.87
N ASN A 800 24.17 -1.48 16.60
CA ASN A 800 25.30 -1.31 15.71
C ASN A 800 25.33 0.08 15.05
N PRO A 801 26.10 1.05 15.59
CA PRO A 801 26.18 2.42 15.06
C PRO A 801 26.78 2.50 13.64
N LYS A 802 27.44 1.43 13.17
CA LYS A 802 28.04 1.39 11.83
C LYS A 802 26.99 1.24 10.73
N ILE A 803 25.74 0.90 11.05
CA ILE A 803 24.64 0.83 10.08
C ILE A 803 24.11 2.24 9.82
N HIS A 804 24.73 2.95 8.87
CA HIS A 804 24.30 4.28 8.43
C HIS A 804 24.60 4.51 6.95
N LEU A 805 24.10 5.62 6.38
CA LEU A 805 24.19 5.94 4.95
C LEU A 805 25.61 5.82 4.37
N LEU A 806 26.61 6.41 5.03
CA LEU A 806 27.98 6.45 4.52
C LEU A 806 28.59 5.04 4.43
N THR A 807 28.49 4.24 5.49
CA THR A 807 29.01 2.87 5.51
C THR A 807 28.33 2.01 4.44
N GLY A 808 26.99 2.11 4.33
CA GLY A 808 26.24 1.41 3.28
C GLY A 808 26.66 1.81 1.87
N SER A 809 26.81 3.12 1.63
CA SER A 809 27.21 3.65 0.33
C SER A 809 28.62 3.18 -0.07
N ILE A 810 29.59 3.25 0.85
CA ILE A 810 30.96 2.78 0.62
C ILE A 810 30.98 1.27 0.35
N LEU A 811 30.29 0.48 1.17
CA LEU A 811 30.23 -0.98 1.02
C LEU A 811 29.64 -1.36 -0.35
N LEU A 812 28.48 -0.82 -0.70
CA LEU A 812 27.78 -1.13 -1.95
C LEU A 812 28.59 -0.71 -3.18
N LEU A 813 29.25 0.46 -3.15
CA LEU A 813 30.11 0.92 -4.25
C LEU A 813 31.37 0.05 -4.36
N SER A 814 32.03 -0.29 -3.25
CA SER A 814 33.19 -1.19 -3.24
C SER A 814 32.84 -2.57 -3.78
N LEU A 815 31.73 -3.16 -3.33
CA LEU A 815 31.24 -4.44 -3.84
C LEU A 815 30.86 -4.36 -5.33
N THR A 816 30.30 -3.23 -5.77
CA THR A 816 30.05 -2.98 -7.19
C THR A 816 31.34 -3.01 -8.00
N VAL A 817 32.39 -2.32 -7.55
CA VAL A 817 33.71 -2.33 -8.20
C VAL A 817 34.27 -3.74 -8.27
N ILE A 818 34.20 -4.50 -7.18
CA ILE A 818 34.64 -5.91 -7.13
C ILE A 818 33.87 -6.76 -8.15
N LEU A 819 32.54 -6.63 -8.21
CA LEU A 819 31.69 -7.33 -9.19
C LEU A 819 32.04 -6.98 -10.63
N VAL A 820 32.33 -5.70 -10.92
CA VAL A 820 32.75 -5.24 -12.24
C VAL A 820 34.08 -5.88 -12.64
N ILE A 821 35.06 -5.91 -11.73
CA ILE A 821 36.37 -6.53 -11.94
C ILE A 821 36.21 -8.03 -12.20
N LEU A 822 35.45 -8.74 -11.35
CA LEU A 822 35.16 -10.17 -11.52
C LEU A 822 34.48 -10.45 -12.86
N GLY A 823 33.44 -9.70 -13.20
CA GLY A 823 32.72 -9.84 -14.47
C GLY A 823 33.62 -9.59 -15.68
N TYR A 824 34.55 -8.64 -15.61
CA TYR A 824 35.53 -8.37 -16.65
C TYR A 824 36.45 -9.58 -16.90
N PHE A 825 36.99 -10.18 -15.83
CA PHE A 825 37.86 -11.36 -15.93
C PHE A 825 37.11 -12.60 -16.44
N VAL A 826 35.91 -12.87 -15.91
CA VAL A 826 35.06 -13.99 -16.34
C VAL A 826 34.73 -13.87 -17.84
N SER A 827 34.36 -12.67 -18.28
CA SER A 827 34.06 -12.38 -19.68
C SER A 827 35.26 -12.58 -20.63
N GLY A 828 36.48 -12.34 -20.13
CA GLY A 828 37.73 -12.50 -20.89
C GLY A 828 38.15 -13.96 -21.13
N LYS A 829 37.84 -14.88 -20.21
CA LYS A 829 38.24 -16.31 -20.32
C LYS A 829 37.56 -17.02 -21.49
N ASP A 830 36.29 -16.72 -21.77
CA ASP A 830 35.52 -17.34 -22.87
C ASP A 830 36.11 -17.06 -24.26
N THR A 831 36.81 -15.93 -24.43
CA THR A 831 37.47 -15.57 -25.70
C THR A 831 38.65 -16.47 -26.06
N LYS A 832 39.38 -17.03 -25.07
CA LYS A 832 40.51 -17.94 -25.32
C LYS A 832 40.05 -19.28 -25.90
N LYS A 833 38.91 -19.80 -25.43
CA LYS A 833 38.33 -21.06 -25.92
C LYS A 833 37.88 -20.96 -27.39
N PHE A 834 37.31 -19.82 -27.78
CA PHE A 834 36.94 -19.56 -29.18
C PHE A 834 38.15 -19.35 -30.10
N LYS A 835 39.22 -18.68 -29.62
CA LYS A 835 40.43 -18.48 -30.41
C LYS A 835 41.12 -19.82 -30.74
N ASN A 836 41.15 -20.74 -29.78
CA ASN A 836 41.66 -22.11 -29.99
C ASN A 836 40.80 -22.93 -30.96
N ILE A 837 39.48 -22.76 -30.96
CA ILE A 837 38.59 -23.43 -31.93
C ILE A 837 38.81 -22.85 -33.34
N LYS A 838 38.95 -21.53 -33.48
CA LYS A 838 39.20 -20.88 -34.77
C LYS A 838 40.57 -21.24 -35.34
N GLN A 839 41.61 -21.34 -34.50
CA GLN A 839 42.92 -21.86 -34.90
C GLN A 839 42.86 -23.34 -35.30
N LYS A 840 42.08 -24.18 -34.58
CA LYS A 840 41.87 -25.58 -34.97
C LYS A 840 41.08 -25.75 -36.26
N LEU A 841 40.14 -24.85 -36.55
CA LEU A 841 39.39 -24.84 -37.82
C LEU A 841 40.24 -24.33 -38.98
N ALA A 842 41.02 -23.26 -38.77
CA ALA A 842 41.94 -22.72 -39.78
C ALA A 842 43.17 -23.60 -40.04
N ALA A 843 43.47 -24.56 -39.15
CA ALA A 843 44.48 -25.59 -39.37
C ALA A 843 43.91 -26.88 -40.01
N ARG A 844 42.58 -26.98 -40.16
CA ARG A 844 41.87 -28.09 -40.82
C ARG A 844 41.37 -27.75 -42.22
N ILE A 845 41.29 -26.46 -42.54
CA ILE A 845 41.16 -25.90 -43.88
C ILE A 845 42.58 -25.65 -44.36
#